data_AF-X6LE34-F1
#
_entry.id   AF-X6LE34-F1
#
_cell.length_a   1.000
_cell.length_b   1.000
_cell.length_c   1.000
_cell.angle_alpha   90.00
_cell.angle_beta   90.00
_cell.angle_gamma   90.00
#
_symmetry.space_group_name_H-M   'P 1'
#
loop_
_entity.id
_entity.type
_entity.pdbx_description
1 polymer ?
#
loop_
_entity_poly.entity_id
_entity_poly.type
_entity_poly.pdbx_seq_one_letter_code
_entity_poly.pdbx_strand_id
1 'polypeptide(L)'
;DAVLERMNSVLEPSRTLFLAEKGGNQTEEIIAHPSFRILSTMNPGGDFGKKELSPALRNRFTEIWVPSLMESNEDLLAIIKERARNQSELVHFAPLIIDFMKWLKSQNEIVVSLRDIVSWVDFMMHFGTKQSQLQSQSQSQSQANHKPWIQAYIEGAHLIFLDGLGIGTTMSHIHSSHLRKHAIDFLRQQLKDQLDLFDIHIDINDEELKVIETESEVCMGVFGISKKVQLHAGTGVENVKPSRPLSYCLNAPTVKRNLMKILRALSLPKAILLEGSPGVGKTSLIAALGHMVGCDVVRINLSEQTDLMDLLGCDLPQANGHGFTWCPGILLKAIQDGQWVLLDELNLASQSVLEGLNAVLDHRSCIYIPELDQEFACAPTFRVFAAQNPVIEGGGRKGLPASFLNRFSKVYLEPLQKQDLNIIAHALYPQINPDIIHSLIDWVETVHDEVMAKRTFGRNGAPWEFNLRDVFKCCDIMLNPFSGFDATLRHDKAEDARATARTYQEHDENKQEQVHALEQILDMVFVQRMRTEKDRQQMSQFLKQSFFDKMEWKTLQQSHQWPDVRITNEYVQIGQCVAMRHQQIQTSSKTHCDETDLALLFEHRKLLQYLIRCVNHKWPVLLVGPSHCGKTSCIRWLAEITHHRLHEFAMTPEIESSELLGCFEQVDILRHIRGYLMDMDNFIETLAEELVHDSEMAIVWKQWKKVFKEWYAIADDTKHESSADQLKLKDLSQTQHVQHMEHVFAALQQVIAQASKDPQQRQQSLQ
;
A
#
# COMPACT_ATOMS: atom_id res chain seq x y z
N ASP A 1 11.77 -21.48 -21.97
CA ASP A 1 11.88 -22.42 -23.11
C ASP A 1 12.97 -22.05 -24.11
N ALA A 2 12.92 -20.87 -24.75
CA ALA A 2 13.94 -20.46 -25.74
C ALA A 2 15.41 -20.50 -25.22
N VAL A 3 15.65 -20.10 -23.95
CA VAL A 3 16.98 -20.20 -23.33
C VAL A 3 17.41 -21.65 -23.11
N LEU A 4 16.49 -22.52 -22.65
CA LEU A 4 16.76 -23.94 -22.45
C LEU A 4 17.05 -24.64 -23.78
N GLU A 5 16.39 -24.22 -24.85
CA GLU A 5 16.66 -24.73 -26.20
C GLU A 5 18.05 -24.33 -26.71
N ARG A 6 18.54 -23.12 -26.38
CA ARG A 6 19.92 -22.71 -26.69
C ARG A 6 20.97 -23.49 -25.90
N MET A 7 20.61 -24.08 -24.75
CA MET A 7 21.52 -24.96 -23.99
C MET A 7 21.66 -26.36 -24.60
N ASN A 8 20.82 -26.74 -25.57
CA ASN A 8 20.85 -28.07 -26.18
C ASN A 8 22.22 -28.46 -26.73
N SER A 9 22.90 -27.56 -27.46
CA SER A 9 24.23 -27.83 -28.03
C SER A 9 25.31 -27.99 -26.96
N VAL A 10 25.13 -27.39 -25.78
CA VAL A 10 26.04 -27.55 -24.64
C VAL A 10 25.86 -28.91 -23.95
N LEU A 11 24.62 -29.43 -23.95
CA LEU A 11 24.27 -30.74 -23.39
C LEU A 11 24.62 -31.91 -24.33
N GLU A 12 24.91 -31.63 -25.60
CA GLU A 12 25.36 -32.60 -26.59
C GLU A 12 26.85 -32.92 -26.47
N PRO A 13 27.34 -34.03 -27.07
CA PRO A 13 28.75 -34.41 -27.01
C PRO A 13 29.72 -33.34 -27.52
N SER A 14 29.28 -32.49 -28.46
CA SER A 14 30.05 -31.36 -28.99
C SER A 14 30.29 -30.25 -27.96
N ARG A 15 29.37 -30.07 -27.00
CA ARG A 15 29.42 -29.05 -25.92
C ARG A 15 29.71 -27.65 -26.44
N THR A 16 29.03 -27.24 -27.50
CA THR A 16 29.23 -25.94 -28.15
C THR A 16 28.15 -24.94 -27.77
N LEU A 17 28.51 -23.67 -27.65
CA LEU A 17 27.58 -22.55 -27.51
C LEU A 17 27.86 -21.53 -28.63
N PHE A 18 26.81 -21.17 -29.36
CA PHE A 18 26.89 -20.22 -30.46
C PHE A 18 26.47 -18.82 -29.99
N LEU A 19 27.35 -17.82 -30.14
CA LEU A 19 27.07 -16.43 -29.78
C LEU A 19 26.73 -15.61 -31.02
N ALA A 20 25.44 -15.39 -31.25
CA ALA A 20 24.94 -14.64 -32.41
C ALA A 20 24.99 -13.10 -32.22
N GLU A 21 24.99 -12.61 -30.98
CA GLU A 21 24.74 -11.19 -30.64
C GLU A 21 25.99 -10.41 -30.18
N LYS A 22 27.16 -11.06 -30.13
CA LYS A 22 28.42 -10.38 -29.86
C LYS A 22 28.79 -9.63 -31.14
N GLY A 23 28.53 -8.32 -31.20
CA GLY A 23 28.58 -7.46 -32.41
C GLY A 23 29.94 -7.30 -33.12
N GLY A 24 30.69 -8.39 -33.30
CA GLY A 24 31.88 -8.49 -34.13
C GLY A 24 31.58 -9.00 -35.55
N ASN A 25 32.59 -8.93 -36.42
CA ASN A 25 32.47 -9.30 -37.85
C ASN A 25 32.37 -10.82 -38.11
N GLN A 26 32.41 -11.67 -37.07
CA GLN A 26 32.36 -13.13 -37.19
C GLN A 26 31.52 -13.72 -36.06
N THR A 27 30.72 -14.73 -36.40
CA THR A 27 29.97 -15.56 -35.45
C THR A 27 30.94 -16.42 -34.63
N GLU A 28 30.89 -16.33 -33.31
CA GLU A 28 31.82 -17.03 -32.41
C GLU A 28 31.16 -18.30 -31.84
N GLU A 29 31.79 -19.45 -32.07
CA GLU A 29 31.40 -20.74 -31.47
C GLU A 29 32.37 -21.09 -30.34
N ILE A 30 31.84 -21.24 -29.13
CA ILE A 30 32.63 -21.55 -27.93
C ILE A 30 32.45 -23.03 -27.61
N ILE A 31 33.57 -23.75 -27.46
CA ILE A 31 33.58 -25.15 -27.01
C ILE A 31 33.86 -25.19 -25.51
N ALA A 32 33.04 -25.91 -24.75
CA ALA A 32 33.25 -26.07 -23.32
C ALA A 32 34.56 -26.84 -23.01
N HIS A 33 35.28 -26.42 -21.98
CA HIS A 33 36.51 -27.08 -21.53
C HIS A 33 36.27 -28.57 -21.18
N PRO A 34 37.24 -29.48 -21.38
CA PRO A 34 37.07 -30.91 -21.07
C PRO A 34 36.65 -31.21 -19.62
N SER A 35 37.03 -30.36 -18.66
CA SER A 35 36.65 -30.46 -17.25
C SER A 35 35.30 -29.82 -16.90
N PHE A 36 34.67 -29.08 -17.82
CA PHE A 36 33.37 -28.46 -17.60
C PHE A 36 32.29 -29.55 -17.41
N ARG A 37 31.43 -29.37 -16.42
CA ARG A 37 30.33 -30.27 -16.09
C ARG A 37 29.09 -29.44 -15.79
N ILE A 38 27.95 -29.89 -16.28
CA ILE A 38 26.65 -29.33 -15.93
C ILE A 38 26.00 -30.27 -14.92
N LEU A 39 25.60 -29.71 -13.77
CA LEU A 39 24.79 -30.36 -12.76
C LEU A 39 23.53 -29.50 -12.62
N SER A 40 22.36 -30.13 -12.67
CA SER A 40 21.08 -29.44 -12.64
C SER A 40 20.15 -30.12 -11.64
N THR A 41 19.33 -29.31 -10.97
CA THR A 41 18.29 -29.79 -10.05
C THR A 41 16.94 -29.26 -10.52
N MET A 42 15.91 -30.07 -10.36
CA MET A 42 14.54 -29.70 -10.72
C MET A 42 13.61 -30.19 -9.62
N ASN A 43 12.70 -29.33 -9.18
CA ASN A 43 11.58 -29.78 -8.36
C ASN A 43 10.56 -30.48 -9.27
N PRO A 44 9.99 -31.63 -8.87
CA PRO A 44 8.98 -32.31 -9.68
C PRO A 44 7.78 -31.39 -10.00
N GLY A 45 7.13 -31.63 -11.13
CA GLY A 45 5.96 -30.85 -11.56
C GLY A 45 4.77 -31.02 -10.61
N GLY A 46 3.91 -30.00 -10.52
CA GLY A 46 2.66 -30.06 -9.74
C GLY A 46 2.38 -28.90 -8.78
N ASP A 47 3.32 -27.95 -8.64
CA ASP A 47 3.15 -26.72 -7.84
C ASP A 47 2.97 -25.50 -8.76
N PHE A 48 2.37 -24.42 -8.25
CA PHE A 48 2.06 -23.23 -9.05
C PHE A 48 3.27 -22.72 -9.85
N GLY A 49 3.10 -22.48 -11.15
CA GLY A 49 4.16 -21.92 -12.01
C GLY A 49 5.28 -22.90 -12.41
N LYS A 50 5.30 -24.15 -11.92
CA LYS A 50 6.34 -25.12 -12.27
C LYS A 50 5.87 -26.05 -13.38
N LYS A 51 6.55 -26.00 -14.52
CA LYS A 51 6.39 -26.94 -15.62
C LYS A 51 7.50 -27.98 -15.60
N GLU A 52 7.17 -29.22 -15.95
CA GLU A 52 8.19 -30.21 -16.22
C GLU A 52 8.98 -29.85 -17.48
N LEU A 53 10.25 -30.27 -17.51
CA LEU A 53 11.07 -30.17 -18.71
C LEU A 53 10.49 -31.03 -19.83
N SER A 54 10.68 -30.61 -21.07
CA SER A 54 10.28 -31.41 -22.23
C SER A 54 10.99 -32.78 -22.18
N PRO A 55 10.32 -33.87 -22.62
CA PRO A 55 10.94 -35.20 -22.63
C PRO A 55 12.29 -35.25 -23.36
N ALA A 56 12.43 -34.46 -24.43
CA ALA A 56 13.66 -34.36 -25.21
C ALA A 56 14.83 -33.76 -24.41
N LEU A 57 14.59 -32.69 -23.64
CA LEU A 57 15.62 -32.09 -22.79
C LEU A 57 15.92 -33.01 -21.60
N ARG A 58 14.88 -33.60 -21.01
CA ARG A 58 14.96 -34.54 -19.89
C ARG A 58 15.85 -35.74 -20.21
N ASN A 59 15.71 -36.32 -21.41
CA ASN A 59 16.51 -37.45 -21.90
C ASN A 59 18.01 -37.13 -22.10
N ARG A 60 18.40 -35.85 -22.17
CA ARG A 60 19.81 -35.44 -22.28
C ARG A 60 20.52 -35.43 -20.93
N PHE A 61 19.76 -35.43 -19.83
CA PHE A 61 20.30 -35.56 -18.49
C PHE A 61 20.27 -37.02 -18.03
N THR A 62 21.23 -37.40 -17.19
CA THR A 62 21.10 -38.60 -16.36
C THR A 62 20.30 -38.22 -15.12
N GLU A 63 19.06 -38.67 -15.05
CA GLU A 63 18.18 -38.35 -13.94
C GLU A 63 18.42 -39.28 -12.74
N ILE A 64 18.54 -38.68 -11.57
CA ILE A 64 18.72 -39.38 -10.30
C ILE A 64 17.64 -38.88 -9.34
N TRP A 65 16.79 -39.78 -8.88
CA TRP A 65 15.76 -39.45 -7.90
C TRP A 65 16.36 -39.40 -6.49
N VAL A 66 16.06 -38.33 -5.75
CA VAL A 66 16.50 -38.16 -4.36
C VAL A 66 15.31 -38.48 -3.44
N PRO A 67 15.40 -39.52 -2.57
CA PRO A 67 14.31 -39.86 -1.66
C PRO A 67 14.13 -38.79 -0.57
N SER A 68 12.92 -38.70 -0.04
CA SER A 68 12.60 -37.74 1.03
C SER A 68 13.16 -38.20 2.37
N LEU A 69 13.93 -37.34 3.03
CA LEU A 69 14.45 -37.59 4.38
C LEU A 69 13.37 -37.55 5.46
N MET A 70 12.17 -37.08 5.15
CA MET A 70 11.08 -36.94 6.12
C MET A 70 10.48 -38.28 6.58
N GLU A 71 10.89 -39.40 5.97
CA GLU A 71 10.41 -40.75 6.30
C GLU A 71 11.34 -41.47 7.30
N SER A 72 12.59 -41.03 7.44
CA SER A 72 13.60 -41.69 8.28
C SER A 72 13.79 -40.96 9.61
N ASN A 73 13.29 -41.55 10.70
CA ASN A 73 13.46 -40.96 12.04
C ASN A 73 14.92 -40.86 12.46
N GLU A 74 15.73 -41.85 12.07
CA GLU A 74 17.15 -41.90 12.42
C GLU A 74 17.92 -40.76 11.78
N ASP A 75 17.66 -40.48 10.50
CA ASP A 75 18.29 -39.36 9.79
C ASP A 75 17.82 -38.02 10.35
N LEU A 76 16.51 -37.86 10.63
CA LEU A 76 15.98 -36.65 11.24
C LEU A 76 16.61 -36.40 12.62
N LEU A 77 16.71 -37.43 13.47
CA LEU A 77 17.39 -37.34 14.76
C LEU A 77 18.87 -36.98 14.59
N ALA A 78 19.56 -37.55 13.61
CA ALA A 78 20.96 -37.25 13.34
C ALA A 78 21.14 -35.78 12.94
N ILE A 79 20.28 -35.25 12.07
CA ILE A 79 20.30 -33.85 11.63
C ILE A 79 20.05 -32.90 12.82
N ILE A 80 19.07 -33.20 13.68
CA ILE A 80 18.78 -32.36 14.84
C ILE A 80 19.95 -32.40 15.83
N LYS A 81 20.50 -33.59 16.12
CA LYS A 81 21.67 -33.75 17.01
C LYS A 81 22.89 -33.01 16.49
N GLU A 82 23.10 -33.06 15.18
CA GLU A 82 24.19 -32.36 14.48
C GLU A 82 24.08 -30.84 14.65
N ARG A 83 22.90 -30.29 14.40
CA ARG A 83 22.59 -28.87 14.62
C ARG A 83 22.68 -28.47 16.08
N ALA A 84 22.33 -29.39 16.98
CA ALA A 84 22.35 -29.22 18.43
C ALA A 84 23.68 -29.59 19.10
N ARG A 85 24.77 -29.83 18.34
CA ARG A 85 26.06 -30.33 18.87
C ARG A 85 26.57 -29.56 20.09
N ASN A 86 26.32 -28.26 20.14
CA ASN A 86 26.80 -27.37 21.20
C ASN A 86 25.83 -27.24 22.39
N GLN A 87 24.68 -27.92 22.36
CA GLN A 87 23.62 -27.80 23.37
C GLN A 87 22.96 -29.16 23.65
N SER A 88 23.44 -29.87 24.67
CA SER A 88 22.94 -31.19 25.05
C SER A 88 21.46 -31.19 25.46
N GLU A 89 20.97 -30.08 26.01
CA GLU A 89 19.58 -29.94 26.46
C GLU A 89 18.58 -30.00 25.29
N LEU A 90 18.94 -29.47 24.12
CA LEU A 90 18.09 -29.49 22.93
C LEU A 90 17.87 -30.91 22.41
N VAL A 91 18.86 -31.79 22.58
CA VAL A 91 18.80 -33.18 22.11
C VAL A 91 17.61 -33.94 22.73
N HIS A 92 17.21 -33.59 23.96
CA HIS A 92 16.04 -34.19 24.62
C HIS A 92 14.71 -33.83 23.94
N PHE A 93 14.64 -32.69 23.24
CA PHE A 93 13.44 -32.25 22.52
C PHE A 93 13.39 -32.81 21.09
N ALA A 94 14.46 -33.41 20.58
CA ALA A 94 14.50 -33.92 19.20
C ALA A 94 13.40 -34.96 18.90
N PRO A 95 13.14 -35.98 19.76
CA PRO A 95 12.02 -36.90 19.55
C PRO A 95 10.67 -36.18 19.59
N LEU A 96 10.53 -35.18 20.47
CA LEU A 96 9.29 -34.43 20.63
C LEU A 96 8.91 -33.66 19.36
N ILE A 97 9.89 -32.97 18.76
CA ILE A 97 9.74 -32.25 17.49
C ILE A 97 9.31 -33.22 16.38
N ILE A 98 9.96 -34.38 16.28
CA ILE A 98 9.67 -35.39 15.24
C ILE A 98 8.25 -35.94 15.40
N ASP A 99 7.84 -36.28 16.63
CA ASP A 99 6.51 -36.82 16.90
C ASP A 99 5.41 -35.80 16.61
N PHE A 100 5.61 -34.54 17.02
CA PHE A 100 4.69 -33.46 16.70
C PHE A 100 4.52 -33.27 15.19
N MET A 101 5.62 -33.33 14.43
CA MET A 101 5.55 -33.16 12.98
C MET A 101 4.91 -34.33 12.25
N LYS A 102 5.11 -35.57 12.72
CA LYS A 102 4.39 -36.73 12.19
C LYS A 102 2.90 -36.61 12.44
N TRP A 103 2.53 -36.19 13.65
CA TRP A 103 1.14 -35.90 13.98
C TRP A 103 0.59 -34.82 13.06
N LEU A 104 1.31 -33.72 12.87
CA LEU A 104 0.86 -32.62 12.00
C LEU A 104 0.72 -33.06 10.54
N LYS A 105 1.67 -33.85 10.03
CA LYS A 105 1.61 -34.46 8.69
C LYS A 105 0.42 -35.41 8.51
N SER A 106 -0.06 -36.04 9.60
CA SER A 106 -1.27 -36.88 9.58
C SER A 106 -2.56 -36.07 9.50
N GLN A 107 -2.53 -34.79 9.88
CA GLN A 107 -3.61 -33.85 9.65
C GLN A 107 -3.52 -33.43 8.18
N ASN A 108 -4.11 -34.25 7.30
CA ASN A 108 -4.19 -34.03 5.86
C ASN A 108 -4.38 -32.53 5.57
N GLU A 109 -3.60 -31.97 4.63
CA GLU A 109 -3.55 -30.54 4.22
C GLU A 109 -2.37 -29.71 4.76
N ILE A 110 -1.60 -30.19 5.75
CA ILE A 110 -0.34 -29.53 6.15
C ILE A 110 0.87 -30.17 5.48
N VAL A 111 1.58 -29.37 4.68
CA VAL A 111 2.88 -29.74 4.14
C VAL A 111 3.96 -29.40 5.15
N VAL A 112 4.73 -30.40 5.58
CA VAL A 112 5.87 -30.26 6.48
C VAL A 112 7.16 -30.57 5.72
N SER A 113 8.17 -29.73 5.89
CA SER A 113 9.47 -29.84 5.21
C SER A 113 10.63 -29.95 6.20
N LEU A 114 11.78 -30.44 5.73
CA LEU A 114 13.01 -30.45 6.52
C LEU A 114 13.43 -29.04 6.97
N ARG A 115 13.11 -28.00 6.18
CA ARG A 115 13.40 -26.60 6.51
C ARG A 115 12.64 -26.16 7.76
N ASP A 116 11.45 -26.69 8.00
CA ASP A 116 10.65 -26.37 9.19
C ASP A 116 11.32 -26.94 10.45
N ILE A 117 11.86 -28.16 10.37
CA ILE A 117 12.66 -28.79 11.44
C ILE A 117 13.88 -27.94 11.76
N VAL A 118 14.64 -27.59 10.73
CA VAL A 118 15.87 -26.81 10.88
C VAL A 118 15.55 -25.43 11.47
N SER A 119 14.48 -24.79 11.00
CA SER A 119 14.05 -23.49 11.52
C SER A 119 13.59 -23.56 12.98
N TRP A 120 12.90 -24.64 13.39
CA TRP A 120 12.50 -24.85 14.78
C TRP A 120 13.72 -25.05 15.67
N VAL A 121 14.67 -25.89 15.27
CA VAL A 121 15.90 -26.14 16.01
C VAL A 121 16.77 -24.89 16.10
N ASP A 122 16.94 -24.16 15.00
CA ASP A 122 17.69 -22.89 14.98
C ASP A 122 17.03 -21.84 15.88
N PHE A 123 15.70 -21.77 15.91
CA PHE A 123 14.96 -20.91 16.84
C PHE A 123 15.19 -21.31 18.29
N MET A 124 15.05 -22.60 18.61
CA MET A 124 15.27 -23.09 19.98
C MET A 124 16.70 -22.80 20.44
N MET A 125 17.68 -22.99 19.57
CA MET A 125 19.08 -22.72 19.86
C MET A 125 19.31 -21.23 20.14
N HIS A 126 18.77 -20.33 19.31
CA HIS A 126 18.89 -18.88 19.51
C HIS A 126 18.15 -18.39 20.76
N PHE A 127 16.86 -18.71 20.87
CA PHE A 127 15.99 -18.25 21.95
C PHE A 127 16.37 -18.88 23.30
N GLY A 128 16.57 -20.20 23.34
CA GLY A 128 16.94 -20.93 24.56
C GLY A 128 18.26 -20.45 25.13
N THR A 129 19.29 -20.23 24.28
CA THR A 129 20.59 -19.72 24.74
C THR A 129 20.46 -18.31 25.32
N LYS A 130 19.72 -17.41 24.66
CA LYS A 130 19.50 -16.03 25.14
C LYS A 130 18.78 -16.01 26.50
N GLN A 131 17.74 -16.82 26.66
CA GLN A 131 16.97 -16.89 27.91
C GLN A 131 17.74 -17.53 29.06
N SER A 132 18.50 -18.60 28.78
CA SER A 132 19.35 -19.24 29.80
C SER A 132 20.45 -18.30 30.32
N GLN A 133 21.02 -17.46 29.45
CA GLN A 133 21.97 -16.42 29.87
C GLN A 133 21.33 -15.37 30.78
N LEU A 134 20.12 -14.92 30.48
CA LEU A 134 19.39 -13.95 31.30
C LEU A 134 19.04 -14.51 32.69
N GLN A 135 18.63 -15.78 32.79
CA GLN A 135 18.29 -16.42 34.07
C GLN A 135 19.52 -16.68 34.96
N SER A 136 20.70 -16.89 34.38
CA SER A 136 21.93 -17.08 35.16
C SER A 136 22.35 -15.85 35.98
N GLN A 137 21.77 -14.67 35.71
CA GLN A 137 22.00 -13.44 36.46
C GLN A 137 21.02 -13.25 37.64
N SER A 138 19.89 -13.97 37.66
CA SER A 138 18.88 -13.92 38.72
C SER A 138 19.00 -15.16 39.63
N GLN A 139 19.64 -14.99 40.79
CA GLN A 139 19.89 -16.07 41.75
C GLN A 139 18.59 -16.60 42.41
N SER A 140 17.98 -17.64 41.85
CA SER A 140 17.04 -18.51 42.56
C SER A 140 17.10 -19.96 42.06
N GLN A 141 17.11 -20.92 43.00
CA GLN A 141 17.67 -22.27 42.88
C GLN A 141 16.79 -23.36 42.21
N SER A 142 17.49 -24.29 41.56
CA SER A 142 17.39 -25.78 41.62
C SER A 142 16.23 -26.58 41.01
N GLN A 143 15.17 -26.00 40.46
CA GLN A 143 14.23 -26.74 39.55
C GLN A 143 13.93 -25.97 38.24
N ALA A 144 14.62 -24.85 38.02
CA ALA A 144 14.33 -23.89 36.94
C ALA A 144 15.11 -24.12 35.64
N ASN A 145 16.13 -24.99 35.60
CA ASN A 145 17.09 -25.04 34.47
C ASN A 145 16.49 -25.46 33.12
N HIS A 146 15.41 -26.25 33.08
CA HIS A 146 14.78 -26.64 31.81
C HIS A 146 13.69 -25.67 31.34
N LYS A 147 13.25 -24.72 32.17
CA LYS A 147 12.16 -23.79 31.81
C LYS A 147 12.43 -22.98 30.53
N PRO A 148 13.64 -22.42 30.30
CA PRO A 148 13.95 -21.71 29.06
C PRO A 148 13.78 -22.57 27.81
N TRP A 149 14.21 -23.82 27.85
CA TRP A 149 14.18 -24.73 26.71
C TRP A 149 12.78 -25.30 26.46
N ILE A 150 11.99 -25.53 27.53
CA ILE A 150 10.57 -25.89 27.39
C ILE A 150 9.80 -24.73 26.75
N GLN A 151 10.06 -23.49 27.18
CA GLN A 151 9.48 -22.32 26.54
C GLN A 151 9.94 -22.19 25.09
N ALA A 152 11.24 -22.39 24.80
CA ALA A 152 11.77 -22.39 23.44
C ALA A 152 11.09 -23.42 22.53
N TYR A 153 10.79 -24.61 23.06
CA TYR A 153 10.06 -25.66 22.34
C TYR A 153 8.65 -25.21 21.97
N ILE A 154 7.89 -24.70 22.94
CA ILE A 154 6.50 -24.22 22.75
C ILE A 154 6.47 -23.04 21.77
N GLU A 155 7.32 -22.05 21.97
CA GLU A 155 7.38 -20.86 21.13
C GLU A 155 7.86 -21.19 19.71
N GLY A 156 8.74 -22.18 19.57
CA GLY A 156 9.15 -22.69 18.26
C GLY A 156 8.00 -23.38 17.51
N ALA A 157 7.17 -24.16 18.20
CA ALA A 157 5.97 -24.76 17.61
C ALA A 157 5.01 -23.68 17.08
N HIS A 158 4.85 -22.60 17.85
CA HIS A 158 4.03 -21.48 17.45
C HIS A 158 4.58 -20.76 16.22
N LEU A 159 5.87 -20.41 16.24
CA LEU A 159 6.51 -19.69 15.15
C LEU A 159 6.43 -20.44 13.82
N ILE A 160 6.72 -21.75 13.84
CA ILE A 160 6.87 -22.53 12.61
C ILE A 160 5.50 -22.95 12.05
N PHE A 161 4.55 -23.32 12.91
CA PHE A 161 3.28 -23.93 12.48
C PHE A 161 2.03 -23.17 12.90
N LEU A 162 1.90 -22.77 14.17
CA LEU A 162 0.60 -22.28 14.68
C LEU A 162 0.31 -20.82 14.27
N ASP A 163 1.34 -19.99 14.16
CA ASP A 163 1.23 -18.59 13.77
C ASP A 163 0.81 -18.44 12.32
N GLY A 164 1.35 -19.27 11.43
CA GLY A 164 1.06 -19.25 10.00
C GLY A 164 -0.02 -20.24 9.56
N LEU A 165 -0.79 -20.79 10.49
CA LEU A 165 -1.76 -21.82 10.20
C LEU A 165 -2.90 -21.27 9.33
N GLY A 166 -3.13 -21.89 8.17
CA GLY A 166 -4.05 -21.41 7.13
C GLY A 166 -3.39 -20.67 5.97
N ILE A 167 -2.13 -20.23 6.12
CA ILE A 167 -1.41 -19.50 5.05
C ILE A 167 -1.01 -20.47 3.94
N GLY A 168 -1.41 -20.14 2.71
CA GLY A 168 -1.13 -20.94 1.52
C GLY A 168 -1.95 -22.23 1.40
N THR A 169 -2.99 -22.40 2.23
CA THR A 169 -3.94 -23.51 2.13
C THR A 169 -5.32 -23.00 1.73
N THR A 170 -6.21 -23.90 1.29
CA THR A 170 -7.62 -23.58 1.02
C THR A 170 -8.49 -23.71 2.27
N MET A 171 -7.88 -23.79 3.46
CA MET A 171 -8.59 -24.03 4.72
C MET A 171 -9.44 -22.82 5.11
N SER A 172 -10.64 -23.10 5.63
CA SER A 172 -11.44 -22.05 6.25
C SER A 172 -10.83 -21.62 7.60
N HIS A 173 -11.14 -20.40 8.04
CA HIS A 173 -10.72 -19.90 9.35
C HIS A 173 -11.23 -20.78 10.50
N ILE A 174 -12.43 -21.35 10.36
CA ILE A 174 -13.02 -22.25 11.36
C ILE A 174 -12.18 -23.53 11.47
N HIS A 175 -11.82 -24.13 10.34
CA HIS A 175 -10.99 -25.34 10.37
C HIS A 175 -9.60 -25.04 10.94
N SER A 176 -9.03 -23.90 10.56
CA SER A 176 -7.72 -23.45 11.07
C SER A 176 -7.72 -23.27 12.60
N SER A 177 -8.77 -22.67 13.17
CA SER A 177 -8.86 -22.49 14.62
C SER A 177 -9.05 -23.81 15.37
N HIS A 178 -9.84 -24.75 14.84
CA HIS A 178 -9.98 -26.09 15.40
C HIS A 178 -8.66 -26.86 15.37
N LEU A 179 -7.93 -26.81 14.26
CA LEU A 179 -6.64 -27.49 14.12
C LEU A 179 -5.59 -26.88 15.06
N ARG A 180 -5.55 -25.56 15.20
CA ARG A 180 -4.70 -24.88 16.19
C ARG A 180 -4.98 -25.40 17.61
N LYS A 181 -6.26 -25.51 17.99
CA LYS A 181 -6.64 -26.03 19.32
C LYS A 181 -6.16 -27.48 19.52
N HIS A 182 -6.38 -28.36 18.55
CA HIS A 182 -5.89 -29.74 18.63
C HIS A 182 -4.36 -29.83 18.70
N ALA A 183 -3.65 -28.95 17.98
CA ALA A 183 -2.19 -28.89 18.05
C ALA A 183 -1.68 -28.47 19.43
N ILE A 184 -2.33 -27.48 20.04
CA ILE A 184 -2.02 -27.04 21.42
C ILE A 184 -2.32 -28.16 22.42
N ASP A 185 -3.45 -28.86 22.28
CA ASP A 185 -3.79 -29.99 23.14
C ASP A 185 -2.79 -31.15 22.99
N PHE A 186 -2.32 -31.42 21.77
CA PHE A 186 -1.27 -32.41 21.53
C PHE A 186 0.05 -32.01 22.19
N LEU A 187 0.49 -30.75 22.04
CA LEU A 187 1.71 -30.24 22.70
C LEU A 187 1.58 -30.34 24.22
N ARG A 188 0.41 -30.01 24.78
CA ARG A 188 0.11 -30.13 26.22
C ARG A 188 0.24 -31.57 26.68
N GLN A 189 -0.36 -32.51 25.96
CA GLN A 189 -0.28 -33.93 26.28
C GLN A 189 1.17 -34.43 26.19
N GLN A 190 1.90 -34.04 25.15
CA GLN A 190 3.28 -34.46 24.95
C GLN A 190 4.21 -33.96 26.08
N LEU A 191 4.06 -32.71 26.51
CA LEU A 191 4.81 -32.15 27.64
C LEU A 191 4.42 -32.80 28.98
N LYS A 192 3.15 -33.16 29.15
CA LYS A 192 2.67 -33.88 30.33
C LYS A 192 3.23 -35.30 30.42
N ASP A 193 3.12 -36.06 29.33
CA ASP A 193 3.46 -37.48 29.30
C ASP A 193 4.98 -37.74 29.32
N GLN A 194 5.78 -36.83 28.73
CA GLN A 194 7.23 -37.04 28.60
C GLN A 194 8.09 -36.21 29.56
N LEU A 195 7.54 -35.14 30.18
CA LEU A 195 8.31 -34.25 31.06
C LEU A 195 7.65 -34.01 32.44
N ASP A 196 6.52 -34.66 32.76
CA ASP A 196 5.78 -34.51 34.03
C ASP A 196 5.36 -33.05 34.35
N LEU A 197 5.05 -32.25 33.32
CA LEU A 197 4.69 -30.84 33.45
C LEU A 197 3.17 -30.62 33.33
N PHE A 198 2.50 -30.35 34.46
CA PHE A 198 1.03 -30.27 34.51
C PHE A 198 0.46 -28.84 34.36
N ASP A 199 1.24 -27.79 34.69
CA ASP A 199 0.75 -26.40 34.83
C ASP A 199 1.39 -25.39 33.85
N ILE A 200 1.81 -25.82 32.66
CA ILE A 200 2.40 -24.89 31.68
C ILE A 200 1.33 -24.26 30.79
N HIS A 201 1.26 -22.92 30.81
CA HIS A 201 0.50 -22.14 29.84
C HIS A 201 1.19 -22.20 28.47
N ILE A 202 0.54 -22.85 27.51
CA ILE A 202 0.95 -22.93 26.11
C ILE A 202 0.32 -21.79 25.30
N ASP A 203 -0.86 -21.33 25.74
CA ASP A 203 -1.58 -20.23 25.13
C ASP A 203 -0.98 -18.88 25.52
N ILE A 204 -1.13 -17.89 24.63
CA ILE A 204 -0.68 -16.52 24.83
C ILE A 204 -1.56 -15.87 25.90
N ASN A 205 -0.97 -15.46 27.03
CA ASN A 205 -1.66 -14.69 28.06
C ASN A 205 -1.63 -13.18 27.74
N ASP A 206 -2.78 -12.60 27.41
CA ASP A 206 -2.85 -11.18 27.01
C ASP A 206 -2.49 -10.20 28.12
N GLU A 207 -2.73 -10.56 29.38
CA GLU A 207 -2.44 -9.68 30.52
C GLU A 207 -0.94 -9.47 30.72
N GLU A 208 -0.13 -10.42 30.25
CA GLU A 208 1.34 -10.38 30.29
C GLU A 208 1.94 -9.62 29.10
N LEU A 209 1.16 -9.34 28.05
CA LEU A 209 1.62 -8.62 26.87
C LEU A 209 1.65 -7.12 27.12
N LYS A 210 2.81 -6.63 27.55
CA LYS A 210 3.14 -5.20 27.61
C LYS A 210 4.29 -4.88 26.68
N VAL A 211 4.09 -3.87 25.84
CA VAL A 211 5.17 -3.29 25.05
C VAL A 211 6.08 -2.52 25.99
N ILE A 212 7.35 -2.91 26.03
CA ILE A 212 8.38 -2.21 26.80
C ILE A 212 9.36 -1.64 25.78
N GLU A 213 9.40 -0.31 25.70
CA GLU A 213 10.33 0.42 24.86
C GLU A 213 11.42 1.02 25.74
N THR A 214 12.64 0.55 25.57
CA THR A 214 13.84 1.10 26.23
C THR A 214 14.64 1.94 25.24
N GLU A 215 15.70 2.61 25.70
CA GLU A 215 16.63 3.31 24.80
C GLU A 215 17.36 2.36 23.84
N SER A 216 17.57 1.11 24.26
CA SER A 216 18.35 0.12 23.51
C SER A 216 17.52 -0.94 22.79
N GLU A 217 16.33 -1.28 23.29
CA GLU A 217 15.53 -2.40 22.75
C GLU A 217 14.01 -2.12 22.82
N VAL A 218 13.28 -2.74 21.90
CA VAL A 218 11.81 -2.86 21.95
C VAL A 218 11.48 -4.31 22.25
N CYS A 219 10.76 -4.57 23.34
CA CYS A 219 10.38 -5.93 23.73
C CYS A 219 8.90 -6.06 24.09
N MET A 220 8.39 -7.28 23.93
CA MET A 220 7.08 -7.72 24.38
C MET A 220 7.20 -9.12 24.95
N GLY A 221 6.95 -9.24 26.26
CA GLY A 221 7.23 -10.48 26.98
C GLY A 221 8.70 -10.88 26.85
N VAL A 222 8.93 -12.11 26.39
CA VAL A 222 10.28 -12.69 26.22
C VAL A 222 10.94 -12.35 24.88
N PHE A 223 10.21 -11.71 23.96
CA PHE A 223 10.72 -11.38 22.63
C PHE A 223 11.13 -9.91 22.58
N GLY A 224 12.28 -9.63 21.98
CA GLY A 224 12.77 -8.27 21.85
C GLY A 224 13.76 -8.10 20.71
N ILE A 225 13.80 -6.88 20.19
CA ILE A 225 14.68 -6.46 19.10
C ILE A 225 15.45 -5.21 19.52
N SER A 226 16.76 -5.22 19.29
CA SER A 226 17.62 -4.08 19.62
C SER A 226 17.41 -2.94 18.62
N LYS A 227 17.35 -1.71 19.14
CA LYS A 227 17.24 -0.48 18.36
C LYS A 227 18.55 -0.17 17.64
N LYS A 228 18.46 0.43 16.45
CA LYS A 228 19.64 1.01 15.78
C LYS A 228 20.05 2.30 16.49
N VAL A 229 21.33 2.44 16.80
CA VAL A 229 21.93 3.72 17.16
C VAL A 229 21.87 4.61 15.92
N GLN A 230 21.07 5.68 15.96
CA GLN A 230 20.90 6.61 14.84
C GLN A 230 22.23 7.31 14.51
N LEU A 231 22.93 6.86 13.47
CA LEU A 231 23.85 7.71 12.72
C LEU A 231 23.01 8.49 11.71
N HIS A 232 22.75 9.75 12.01
CA HIS A 232 22.05 10.64 11.07
C HIS A 232 22.84 10.75 9.76
N ALA A 233 22.27 10.27 8.66
CA ALA A 233 22.62 10.73 7.32
C ALA A 233 21.35 10.76 6.49
N GLY A 234 20.90 11.98 6.17
CA GLY A 234 19.69 12.20 5.40
C GLY A 234 19.85 11.73 3.95
N THR A 235 18.91 10.93 3.49
CA THR A 235 18.66 10.73 2.06
C THR A 235 17.16 10.96 1.82
N GLY A 236 16.86 11.85 0.89
CA GLY A 236 15.51 12.30 0.54
C GLY A 236 14.73 11.27 -0.27
N VAL A 237 14.50 10.09 0.31
CA VAL A 237 13.49 9.14 -0.17
C VAL A 237 12.23 9.38 0.66
N GLU A 238 11.04 9.19 0.09
CA GLU A 238 9.76 9.28 0.81
C GLU A 238 9.71 8.22 1.92
N ASN A 239 10.32 8.54 3.05
CA ASN A 239 10.25 7.75 4.26
C ASN A 239 8.80 7.75 4.72
N VAL A 240 8.26 6.57 5.03
CA VAL A 240 6.97 6.44 5.70
C VAL A 240 7.11 7.03 7.09
N LYS A 241 7.02 8.36 7.20
CA LYS A 241 6.89 9.02 8.49
C LYS A 241 5.49 8.68 9.01
N PRO A 242 5.37 8.04 10.19
CA PRO A 242 4.07 7.83 10.77
C PRO A 242 3.40 9.20 10.95
N SER A 243 2.27 9.41 10.28
CA SER A 243 1.55 10.68 10.25
C SER A 243 1.01 11.10 11.62
N ARG A 244 1.03 10.19 12.60
CA ARG A 244 0.77 10.44 14.04
C ARG A 244 1.59 9.45 14.89
N PRO A 245 2.01 9.80 16.12
CA PRO A 245 2.76 8.89 16.97
C PRO A 245 1.97 7.60 17.26
N LEU A 246 2.40 6.49 16.65
CA LEU A 246 1.78 5.16 16.78
C LEU A 246 1.90 4.53 18.18
N SER A 247 2.65 5.16 19.08
CA SER A 247 2.92 4.69 20.44
C SER A 247 1.65 4.27 21.19
N TYR A 248 0.51 4.93 20.95
CA TYR A 248 -0.73 4.66 21.68
C TYR A 248 -1.60 3.53 21.08
N CYS A 249 -1.52 3.25 19.78
CA CYS A 249 -2.36 2.23 19.13
C CYS A 249 -1.93 0.78 19.43
N LEU A 250 -0.71 0.58 19.93
CA LEU A 250 -0.16 -0.74 20.27
C LEU A 250 -0.77 -1.33 21.55
N ASN A 251 -1.62 -0.59 22.26
CA ASN A 251 -2.26 -1.07 23.48
C ASN A 251 -3.48 -1.97 23.25
N ALA A 252 -4.02 -2.00 22.03
CA ALA A 252 -5.16 -2.84 21.68
C ALA A 252 -4.80 -4.34 21.79
N PRO A 253 -5.60 -5.17 22.50
CA PRO A 253 -5.29 -6.59 22.73
C PRO A 253 -4.89 -7.39 21.47
N THR A 254 -5.66 -7.33 20.39
CA THR A 254 -5.35 -8.09 19.17
C THR A 254 -4.09 -7.55 18.47
N VAL A 255 -3.89 -6.23 18.52
CA VAL A 255 -2.66 -5.61 18.00
C VAL A 255 -1.43 -6.09 18.77
N LYS A 256 -1.54 -6.23 20.10
CA LYS A 256 -0.48 -6.80 20.94
C LYS A 256 -0.16 -8.24 20.58
N ARG A 257 -1.18 -9.10 20.46
CA ARG A 257 -0.98 -10.49 20.03
C ARG A 257 -0.29 -10.57 18.67
N ASN A 258 -0.76 -9.78 17.71
CA ASN A 258 -0.19 -9.70 16.37
C ASN A 258 1.27 -9.19 16.40
N LEU A 259 1.57 -8.18 17.22
CA LEU A 259 2.93 -7.67 17.41
C LEU A 259 3.84 -8.72 18.05
N MET A 260 3.36 -9.47 19.05
CA MET A 260 4.11 -10.55 19.68
C MET A 260 4.52 -11.60 18.65
N LYS A 261 3.59 -12.05 17.80
CA LYS A 261 3.89 -13.02 16.72
C LYS A 261 4.98 -12.51 15.77
N ILE A 262 4.95 -11.22 15.42
CA ILE A 262 5.97 -10.60 14.57
C ILE A 262 7.32 -10.54 15.28
N LEU A 263 7.36 -10.15 16.56
CA LEU A 263 8.59 -10.12 17.36
C LEU A 263 9.19 -11.53 17.55
N ARG A 264 8.33 -12.54 17.75
CA ARG A 264 8.73 -13.95 17.75
C ARG A 264 9.34 -14.34 16.40
N ALA A 265 8.73 -13.97 15.29
CA ALA A 265 9.26 -14.24 13.95
C ALA A 265 10.57 -13.51 13.64
N LEU A 266 10.77 -12.32 14.19
CA LEU A 266 12.02 -11.55 14.08
C LEU A 266 13.21 -12.18 14.80
N SER A 267 12.98 -13.16 15.69
CA SER A 267 14.03 -13.90 16.40
C SER A 267 14.88 -14.77 15.47
N LEU A 268 14.40 -15.08 14.25
CA LEU A 268 15.17 -15.76 13.21
C LEU A 268 15.60 -14.76 12.12
N PRO A 269 16.76 -14.91 11.47
CA PRO A 269 17.22 -14.10 10.33
C PRO A 269 16.48 -14.46 9.01
N LYS A 270 15.17 -14.74 9.07
CA LYS A 270 14.33 -15.14 7.94
C LYS A 270 13.42 -13.98 7.51
N ALA A 271 12.98 -13.97 6.26
CA ALA A 271 11.92 -13.08 5.80
C ALA A 271 10.58 -13.44 6.48
N ILE A 272 9.69 -12.46 6.69
CA ILE A 272 8.41 -12.66 7.38
C ILE A 272 7.27 -12.41 6.40
N LEU A 273 6.36 -13.37 6.28
CA LEU A 273 5.14 -13.25 5.48
C LEU A 273 3.94 -13.01 6.40
N LEU A 274 3.25 -11.89 6.19
CA LEU A 274 2.06 -11.47 6.89
C LEU A 274 0.84 -11.73 6.02
N GLU A 275 -0.07 -12.56 6.50
CA GLU A 275 -1.37 -12.76 5.86
C GLU A 275 -2.50 -12.42 6.83
N GLY A 276 -3.56 -11.83 6.31
CA GLY A 276 -4.77 -11.51 7.09
C GLY A 276 -5.69 -10.64 6.26
N SER A 277 -6.92 -10.44 6.71
CA SER A 277 -7.92 -9.71 5.94
C SER A 277 -7.54 -8.25 5.66
N PRO A 278 -8.17 -7.58 4.68
CA PRO A 278 -7.99 -6.15 4.47
C PRO A 278 -8.25 -5.34 5.74
N GLY A 279 -7.41 -4.33 6.00
CA GLY A 279 -7.62 -3.41 7.14
C GLY A 279 -7.16 -3.89 8.52
N VAL A 280 -6.61 -5.11 8.66
CA VAL A 280 -6.09 -5.62 9.96
C VAL A 280 -4.81 -4.91 10.46
N GLY A 281 -4.28 -3.96 9.69
CA GLY A 281 -3.14 -3.14 10.11
C GLY A 281 -1.75 -3.67 9.74
N LYS A 282 -1.63 -4.58 8.76
CA LYS A 282 -0.35 -5.21 8.33
C LYS A 282 0.76 -4.18 8.09
N THR A 283 0.51 -3.23 7.18
CA THR A 283 1.44 -2.17 6.80
C THR A 283 1.71 -1.22 7.97
N SER A 284 0.65 -0.81 8.68
CA SER A 284 0.75 0.13 9.80
C SER A 284 1.57 -0.44 10.95
N LEU A 285 1.45 -1.74 11.25
CA LEU A 285 2.15 -2.40 12.35
C LEU A 285 3.65 -2.52 12.07
N ILE A 286 4.04 -2.89 10.85
CA ILE A 286 5.46 -2.94 10.45
C ILE A 286 6.08 -1.55 10.42
N ALA A 287 5.37 -0.55 9.90
CA ALA A 287 5.83 0.84 9.93
C ALA A 287 6.01 1.35 11.36
N ALA A 288 5.09 1.02 12.28
CA ALA A 288 5.20 1.33 13.70
C ALA A 288 6.47 0.72 14.30
N LEU A 289 6.66 -0.58 14.07
CA LEU A 289 7.76 -1.33 14.66
C LEU A 289 9.11 -0.83 14.11
N GLY A 290 9.21 -0.58 12.80
CA GLY A 290 10.42 0.00 12.20
C GLY A 290 10.79 1.34 12.82
N HIS A 291 9.80 2.23 12.99
CA HIS A 291 10.01 3.52 13.66
C HIS A 291 10.49 3.36 15.12
N MET A 292 9.89 2.44 15.89
CA MET A 292 10.32 2.18 17.27
C MET A 292 11.75 1.62 17.33
N VAL A 293 12.14 0.79 16.37
CA VAL A 293 13.48 0.19 16.28
C VAL A 293 14.51 1.20 15.73
N GLY A 294 14.07 2.30 15.11
CA GLY A 294 14.96 3.23 14.42
C GLY A 294 15.45 2.71 13.06
N CYS A 295 14.68 1.83 12.43
CA CYS A 295 14.91 1.32 11.08
C CYS A 295 13.90 1.97 10.12
N ASP A 296 14.41 2.57 9.04
CA ASP A 296 13.55 3.02 7.95
C ASP A 296 12.90 1.82 7.24
N VAL A 297 11.60 1.95 6.98
CA VAL A 297 10.79 0.93 6.29
C VAL A 297 10.45 1.45 4.89
N VAL A 298 10.99 0.78 3.87
CA VAL A 298 10.69 1.02 2.46
C VAL A 298 9.51 0.15 2.06
N ARG A 299 8.40 0.75 1.64
CA ARG A 299 7.22 0.04 1.15
C ARG A 299 7.27 -0.07 -0.36
N ILE A 300 7.15 -1.29 -0.88
CA ILE A 300 7.06 -1.58 -2.31
C ILE A 300 5.74 -2.29 -2.55
N ASN A 301 4.86 -1.70 -3.35
CA ASN A 301 3.60 -2.33 -3.72
C ASN A 301 3.79 -3.13 -5.01
N LEU A 302 3.50 -4.44 -4.97
CA LEU A 302 3.69 -5.32 -6.11
C LEU A 302 2.40 -5.45 -6.93
N SER A 303 2.57 -5.60 -8.24
CA SER A 303 1.48 -5.82 -9.20
C SER A 303 1.93 -6.82 -10.27
N GLU A 304 1.01 -7.24 -11.13
CA GLU A 304 1.33 -8.12 -12.25
C GLU A 304 2.23 -7.43 -13.28
N GLN A 305 2.22 -6.09 -13.33
CA GLN A 305 3.04 -5.25 -14.19
C GLN A 305 4.40 -4.89 -13.56
N THR A 306 4.64 -5.23 -12.29
CA THR A 306 5.95 -4.94 -11.66
C THR A 306 7.00 -5.86 -12.27
N ASP A 307 8.12 -5.27 -12.71
CA ASP A 307 9.24 -6.01 -13.26
C ASP A 307 10.46 -5.99 -12.33
N LEU A 308 11.39 -6.93 -12.56
CA LEU A 308 12.61 -7.03 -11.75
C LEU A 308 13.50 -5.78 -11.90
N MET A 309 13.43 -5.11 -13.06
CA MET A 309 14.13 -3.85 -13.32
C MET A 309 13.66 -2.71 -12.40
N ASP A 310 12.37 -2.66 -12.06
CA ASP A 310 11.85 -1.65 -11.12
C ASP A 310 12.40 -1.85 -9.70
N LEU A 311 12.67 -3.11 -9.34
CA LEU A 311 13.15 -3.49 -8.01
C LEU A 311 14.66 -3.36 -7.89
N LEU A 312 15.42 -3.96 -8.82
CA LEU A 312 16.88 -4.05 -8.75
C LEU A 312 17.58 -2.89 -9.45
N GLY A 313 16.96 -2.34 -10.48
CA GLY A 313 17.51 -1.26 -11.29
C GLY A 313 17.61 -1.61 -12.76
N CYS A 314 17.93 -0.59 -13.55
CA CYS A 314 18.15 -0.70 -14.98
C CYS A 314 19.12 0.38 -15.46
N ASP A 315 19.64 0.19 -16.67
CA ASP A 315 20.43 1.18 -17.36
C ASP A 315 19.52 2.28 -17.94
N LEU A 316 19.60 3.48 -17.38
CA LEU A 316 18.84 4.64 -17.83
C LEU A 316 19.68 5.53 -18.77
N PRO A 317 19.08 6.11 -19.83
CA PRO A 317 19.79 7.03 -20.70
C PRO A 317 20.23 8.28 -19.94
N GLN A 318 21.46 8.75 -20.19
CA GLN A 318 21.94 10.00 -19.60
C GLN A 318 21.22 11.21 -20.23
N ALA A 319 20.98 12.26 -19.42
CA ALA A 319 20.29 13.49 -19.85
C ALA A 319 21.00 14.26 -20.99
N ASN A 320 22.30 13.99 -21.21
CA ASN A 320 23.09 14.53 -22.32
C ASN A 320 22.89 13.78 -23.65
N GLY A 321 22.06 12.73 -23.68
CA GLY A 321 21.78 11.92 -24.87
C GLY A 321 22.92 10.97 -25.28
N HIS A 322 24.00 10.90 -24.50
CA HIS A 322 25.17 10.08 -24.80
C HIS A 322 25.42 9.04 -23.71
N GLY A 323 24.96 7.82 -23.98
CA GLY A 323 25.24 6.66 -23.14
C GLY A 323 24.16 6.37 -22.09
N PHE A 324 24.35 5.26 -21.40
CA PHE A 324 23.48 4.78 -20.34
C PHE A 324 24.22 4.81 -19.01
N THR A 325 23.49 4.97 -17.91
CA THR A 325 24.01 4.88 -16.55
C THR A 325 23.09 4.01 -15.74
N TRP A 326 23.70 3.03 -15.06
CA TRP A 326 22.99 2.17 -14.15
C TRP A 326 22.32 3.00 -13.05
N CYS A 327 21.00 2.85 -12.93
CA CYS A 327 20.23 3.42 -11.85
C CYS A 327 19.76 2.28 -10.93
N PRO A 328 20.19 2.24 -9.66
CA PRO A 328 19.74 1.21 -8.74
C PRO A 328 18.24 1.36 -8.46
N GLY A 329 17.54 0.23 -8.47
CA GLY A 329 16.11 0.17 -8.13
C GLY A 329 15.87 0.29 -6.63
N ILE A 330 14.60 0.42 -6.25
CA ILE A 330 14.20 0.70 -4.87
C ILE A 330 14.60 -0.41 -3.90
N LEU A 331 14.54 -1.68 -4.33
CA LEU A 331 14.94 -2.83 -3.51
C LEU A 331 16.45 -2.90 -3.36
N LEU A 332 17.21 -2.69 -4.44
CA LEU A 332 18.68 -2.71 -4.38
C LEU A 332 19.22 -1.61 -3.45
N LYS A 333 18.64 -0.41 -3.52
CA LYS A 333 19.01 0.69 -2.63
C LYS A 333 18.74 0.36 -1.16
N ALA A 334 17.56 -0.19 -0.87
CA ALA A 334 17.21 -0.61 0.50
C ALA A 334 18.13 -1.72 1.05
N ILE A 335 18.59 -2.63 0.19
CA ILE A 335 19.57 -3.67 0.52
C ILE A 335 20.91 -3.05 0.92
N GLN A 336 21.41 -2.10 0.11
CA GLN A 336 22.68 -1.39 0.36
C GLN A 336 22.62 -0.55 1.64
N ASP A 337 21.50 0.13 1.88
CA ASP A 337 21.28 0.98 3.06
C ASP A 337 20.92 0.17 4.33
N GLY A 338 20.72 -1.15 4.20
CA GLY A 338 20.37 -2.03 5.30
C GLY A 338 19.03 -1.69 5.96
N GLN A 339 18.09 -1.20 5.16
CA GLN A 339 16.74 -0.80 5.55
C GLN A 339 15.81 -2.01 5.67
N TRP A 340 14.63 -1.82 6.27
CA TRP A 340 13.57 -2.82 6.23
C TRP A 340 12.75 -2.62 4.96
N VAL A 341 12.38 -3.71 4.30
CA VAL A 341 11.54 -3.67 3.09
C VAL A 341 10.23 -4.36 3.38
N LEU A 342 9.13 -3.70 3.06
CA LEU A 342 7.78 -4.25 3.08
C LEU A 342 7.27 -4.42 1.65
N LEU A 343 7.22 -5.67 1.18
CA LEU A 343 6.61 -6.07 -0.09
C LEU A 343 5.11 -6.26 0.09
N ASP A 344 4.30 -5.34 -0.43
CA ASP A 344 2.84 -5.37 -0.31
C ASP A 344 2.20 -6.06 -1.52
N GLU A 345 1.06 -6.72 -1.30
CA GLU A 345 0.33 -7.53 -2.30
C GLU A 345 1.23 -8.56 -3.05
N LEU A 346 2.03 -9.33 -2.31
CA LEU A 346 2.99 -10.30 -2.87
C LEU A 346 2.35 -11.30 -3.86
N ASN A 347 1.08 -11.64 -3.67
CA ASN A 347 0.34 -12.58 -4.53
C ASN A 347 -0.22 -11.98 -5.83
N LEU A 348 0.01 -10.69 -6.08
CA LEU A 348 -0.22 -10.05 -7.38
C LEU A 348 1.04 -10.02 -8.26
N ALA A 349 2.21 -10.25 -7.68
CA ALA A 349 3.48 -10.19 -8.40
C ALA A 349 3.58 -11.24 -9.52
N SER A 350 4.32 -10.90 -10.57
CA SER A 350 4.67 -11.82 -11.65
C SER A 350 5.59 -12.95 -11.15
N GLN A 351 5.57 -14.11 -11.82
CA GLN A 351 6.40 -15.26 -11.44
C GLN A 351 7.90 -14.95 -11.56
N SER A 352 8.30 -14.18 -12.56
CA SER A 352 9.69 -13.72 -12.75
C SER A 352 10.18 -12.90 -11.55
N VAL A 353 9.35 -11.98 -11.04
CA VAL A 353 9.67 -11.20 -9.84
C VAL A 353 9.77 -12.11 -8.61
N LEU A 354 8.82 -13.01 -8.39
CA LEU A 354 8.89 -13.96 -7.27
C LEU A 354 10.16 -14.82 -7.34
N GLU A 355 10.56 -15.24 -8.54
CA GLU A 355 11.79 -16.01 -8.74
C GLU A 355 13.04 -15.17 -8.46
N GLY A 356 13.07 -13.91 -8.91
CA GLY A 356 14.15 -12.97 -8.65
C GLY A 356 14.32 -12.63 -7.15
N LEU A 357 13.22 -12.59 -6.40
CA LEU A 357 13.25 -12.36 -4.95
C LEU A 357 13.85 -13.52 -4.15
N ASN A 358 13.92 -14.75 -4.68
CA ASN A 358 14.42 -15.91 -3.94
C ASN A 358 15.83 -15.71 -3.38
N ALA A 359 16.70 -15.00 -4.09
CA ALA A 359 18.08 -14.76 -3.66
C ALA A 359 18.16 -13.99 -2.34
N VAL A 360 17.22 -13.05 -2.13
CA VAL A 360 17.08 -12.24 -0.92
C VAL A 360 16.40 -13.00 0.22
N LEU A 361 15.48 -13.91 -0.13
CA LEU A 361 14.63 -14.64 0.83
C LEU A 361 15.28 -15.92 1.36
N ASP A 362 16.29 -16.46 0.67
CA ASP A 362 17.06 -17.62 1.12
C ASP A 362 18.31 -17.23 1.94
N HIS A 363 18.95 -18.24 2.54
CA HIS A 363 20.19 -18.13 3.33
C HIS A 363 21.40 -17.54 2.59
N ARG A 364 21.30 -17.32 1.27
CA ARG A 364 22.37 -16.69 0.48
C ARG A 364 22.58 -15.25 0.91
N SER A 365 21.48 -14.54 1.22
CA SER A 365 21.51 -13.14 1.63
C SER A 365 22.38 -12.28 0.71
N CYS A 366 22.36 -12.57 -0.59
CA CYS A 366 23.05 -11.82 -1.63
C CYS A 366 22.25 -11.89 -2.94
N ILE A 367 22.30 -10.82 -3.73
CA ILE A 367 21.73 -10.74 -5.07
C ILE A 367 22.86 -10.62 -6.08
N TYR A 368 22.84 -11.45 -7.11
CA TYR A 368 23.67 -11.27 -8.29
C TYR A 368 22.89 -10.52 -9.37
N ILE A 369 23.47 -9.44 -9.91
CA ILE A 369 22.90 -8.64 -11.00
C ILE A 369 23.73 -8.90 -12.26
N PRO A 370 23.20 -9.66 -13.25
CA PRO A 370 23.92 -10.02 -14.46
C PRO A 370 24.43 -8.82 -15.28
N GLU A 371 23.64 -7.74 -15.33
CA GLU A 371 23.94 -6.52 -16.08
C GLU A 371 25.21 -5.82 -15.55
N LEU A 372 25.48 -5.96 -14.24
CA LEU A 372 26.65 -5.39 -13.58
C LEU A 372 27.79 -6.39 -13.38
N ASP A 373 27.54 -7.69 -13.61
CA ASP A 373 28.45 -8.78 -13.22
C ASP A 373 28.89 -8.65 -11.74
N GLN A 374 27.95 -8.30 -10.87
CA GLN A 374 28.22 -7.98 -9.46
C GLN A 374 27.25 -8.65 -8.50
N GLU A 375 27.78 -9.06 -7.34
CA GLU A 375 27.00 -9.55 -6.20
C GLU A 375 26.88 -8.46 -5.13
N PHE A 376 25.66 -8.28 -4.64
CA PHE A 376 25.31 -7.35 -3.56
C PHE A 376 24.88 -8.15 -2.34
N ALA A 377 25.69 -8.12 -1.28
CA ALA A 377 25.35 -8.76 0.00
C ALA A 377 24.32 -7.93 0.77
N CYS A 378 23.34 -8.60 1.36
CA CYS A 378 22.37 -7.97 2.26
C CYS A 378 23.07 -7.58 3.57
N ALA A 379 22.87 -6.34 4.01
CA ALA A 379 23.35 -5.90 5.32
C ALA A 379 22.74 -6.76 6.45
N PRO A 380 23.45 -7.01 7.57
CA PRO A 380 22.90 -7.80 8.69
C PRO A 380 21.61 -7.23 9.29
N THR A 381 21.38 -5.92 9.12
CA THR A 381 20.19 -5.23 9.62
C THR A 381 19.02 -5.24 8.62
N PHE A 382 19.28 -5.62 7.37
CA PHE A 382 18.29 -5.69 6.32
C PHE A 382 17.27 -6.78 6.65
N ARG A 383 15.98 -6.46 6.50
CA ARG A 383 14.90 -7.38 6.79
C ARG A 383 13.79 -7.26 5.77
N VAL A 384 13.32 -8.39 5.25
CA VAL A 384 12.18 -8.44 4.35
C VAL A 384 10.92 -8.85 5.11
N PHE A 385 9.91 -8.01 5.00
CA PHE A 385 8.53 -8.31 5.32
C PHE A 385 7.76 -8.40 4.01
N ALA A 386 6.88 -9.37 3.88
CA ALA A 386 5.94 -9.44 2.79
C ALA A 386 4.53 -9.48 3.37
N ALA A 387 3.60 -8.79 2.73
CA ALA A 387 2.19 -8.79 3.10
C ALA A 387 1.36 -9.27 1.93
N GLN A 388 0.35 -10.07 2.24
CA GLN A 388 -0.68 -10.45 1.28
C GLN A 388 -2.03 -10.54 1.98
N ASN A 389 -3.09 -10.45 1.19
CA ASN A 389 -4.43 -10.81 1.61
C ASN A 389 -4.72 -12.24 1.14
N PRO A 390 -5.57 -13.00 1.85
CA PRO A 390 -6.01 -14.34 1.43
C PRO A 390 -6.52 -14.35 -0.02
N VAL A 391 -6.28 -15.46 -0.73
CA VAL A 391 -6.66 -15.61 -2.16
C VAL A 391 -8.16 -15.47 -2.37
N ILE A 392 -8.98 -15.87 -1.39
CA ILE A 392 -10.45 -15.80 -1.43
C ILE A 392 -10.95 -14.34 -1.40
N GLU A 393 -10.16 -13.41 -0.86
CA GLU A 393 -10.61 -12.05 -0.51
C GLU A 393 -10.21 -10.99 -1.55
N GLY A 394 -10.30 -11.26 -2.86
CA GLY A 394 -10.04 -10.23 -3.88
C GLY A 394 -9.95 -10.78 -5.31
N GLY A 395 -10.16 -9.93 -6.31
CA GLY A 395 -10.01 -10.31 -7.72
C GLY A 395 -8.54 -10.28 -8.16
N GLY A 396 -8.06 -11.35 -8.81
CA GLY A 396 -6.74 -11.38 -9.49
C GLY A 396 -5.57 -11.97 -8.68
N ARG A 397 -5.77 -12.33 -7.40
CA ARG A 397 -4.71 -12.91 -6.56
C ARG A 397 -4.42 -14.36 -6.92
N LYS A 398 -3.13 -14.69 -7.03
CA LYS A 398 -2.65 -16.04 -7.37
C LYS A 398 -2.19 -16.78 -6.11
N GLY A 399 -2.30 -18.11 -6.11
CA GLY A 399 -1.68 -18.93 -5.07
C GLY A 399 -0.16 -18.90 -5.21
N LEU A 400 0.55 -18.73 -4.09
CA LEU A 400 2.01 -18.80 -4.09
C LEU A 400 2.48 -20.26 -3.98
N PRO A 401 3.56 -20.66 -4.70
CA PRO A 401 4.09 -22.02 -4.62
C PRO A 401 4.52 -22.37 -3.19
N ALA A 402 4.28 -23.62 -2.75
CA ALA A 402 4.64 -24.07 -1.41
C ALA A 402 6.16 -23.89 -1.13
N SER A 403 6.98 -24.16 -2.14
CA SER A 403 8.43 -23.94 -2.05
C SER A 403 8.82 -22.48 -1.81
N PHE A 404 8.05 -21.51 -2.32
CA PHE A 404 8.27 -20.09 -2.10
C PHE A 404 7.85 -19.69 -0.68
N LEU A 405 6.67 -20.14 -0.23
CA LEU A 405 6.17 -19.91 1.12
C LEU A 405 7.11 -20.45 2.22
N ASN A 406 7.77 -21.58 1.99
CA ASN A 406 8.71 -22.16 2.94
C ASN A 406 9.95 -21.29 3.21
N ARG A 407 10.20 -20.25 2.38
CA ARG A 407 11.27 -19.26 2.59
C ARG A 407 10.91 -18.17 3.60
N PHE A 408 9.65 -18.10 4.02
CA PHE A 408 9.18 -17.14 5.01
C PHE A 408 8.93 -17.79 6.38
N SER A 409 9.04 -16.99 7.44
CA SER A 409 8.31 -17.20 8.68
C SER A 409 6.89 -16.68 8.46
N LYS A 410 5.90 -17.57 8.53
CA LYS A 410 4.51 -17.27 8.19
C LYS A 410 3.76 -16.79 9.44
N VAL A 411 3.14 -15.62 9.37
CA VAL A 411 2.39 -15.03 10.48
C VAL A 411 1.01 -14.60 9.99
N TYR A 412 -0.01 -15.26 10.52
CA TYR A 412 -1.41 -14.90 10.34
C TYR A 412 -1.80 -13.81 11.35
N LEU A 413 -2.17 -12.65 10.82
CA LEU A 413 -2.63 -11.51 11.58
C LEU A 413 -4.14 -11.60 11.80
N GLU A 414 -4.51 -11.66 13.07
CA GLU A 414 -5.90 -11.78 13.48
C GLU A 414 -6.66 -10.47 13.23
N PRO A 415 -7.93 -10.55 12.79
CA PRO A 415 -8.76 -9.38 12.58
C PRO A 415 -9.02 -8.66 13.91
N LEU A 416 -9.03 -7.33 13.84
CA LEU A 416 -9.28 -6.47 15.00
C LEU A 416 -10.68 -6.74 15.55
N GLN A 417 -10.76 -6.97 16.87
CA GLN A 417 -12.02 -7.17 17.56
C GLN A 417 -12.64 -5.82 17.95
N LYS A 418 -13.95 -5.80 18.20
CA LYS A 418 -14.69 -4.61 18.64
C LYS A 418 -14.01 -3.82 19.77
N GLN A 419 -13.39 -4.49 20.74
CA GLN A 419 -12.66 -3.84 21.83
C GLN A 419 -11.43 -3.08 21.31
N ASP A 420 -10.69 -3.65 20.35
CA ASP A 420 -9.56 -3.00 19.69
C ASP A 420 -10.01 -1.77 18.91
N LEU A 421 -11.09 -1.91 18.13
CA LEU A 421 -11.65 -0.82 17.33
C LEU A 421 -11.99 0.39 18.21
N ASN A 422 -12.60 0.13 19.37
CA ASN A 422 -12.90 1.17 20.34
C ASN A 422 -11.62 1.84 20.84
N ILE A 423 -10.64 1.09 21.35
CA ILE A 423 -9.38 1.65 21.86
C ILE A 423 -8.69 2.52 20.80
N ILE A 424 -8.62 2.04 19.56
CA ILE A 424 -8.00 2.75 18.44
C ILE A 424 -8.78 4.03 18.10
N ALA A 425 -10.11 3.96 18.00
CA ALA A 425 -10.92 5.13 17.67
C ALA A 425 -10.85 6.21 18.76
N HIS A 426 -10.90 5.83 20.05
CA HIS A 426 -10.76 6.76 21.16
C HIS A 426 -9.38 7.42 21.19
N ALA A 427 -8.33 6.67 20.85
CA ALA A 427 -6.97 7.20 20.72
C ALA A 427 -6.84 8.28 19.63
N LEU A 428 -7.47 8.01 18.48
CA LEU A 428 -7.39 8.90 17.31
C LEU A 428 -8.31 10.12 17.42
N TYR A 429 -9.44 9.97 18.14
CA TYR A 429 -10.50 10.96 18.26
C TYR A 429 -10.90 11.24 19.72
N PRO A 430 -9.96 11.72 20.57
CA PRO A 430 -10.23 11.93 21.99
C PRO A 430 -11.24 13.05 22.27
N GLN A 431 -11.55 13.87 21.26
CA GLN A 431 -12.50 14.99 21.36
C GLN A 431 -13.97 14.57 21.18
N ILE A 432 -14.23 13.37 20.66
CA ILE A 432 -15.59 12.86 20.43
C ILE A 432 -16.04 12.06 21.66
N ASN A 433 -17.32 12.16 22.02
CA ASN A 433 -17.87 11.39 23.12
C ASN A 433 -17.67 9.86 22.88
N PRO A 434 -17.03 9.15 23.82
CA PRO A 434 -16.86 7.69 23.81
C PRO A 434 -18.11 6.89 23.45
N ASP A 435 -19.27 7.29 23.97
CA ASP A 435 -20.52 6.57 23.77
C ASP A 435 -20.96 6.56 22.30
N ILE A 436 -20.69 7.66 21.59
CA ILE A 436 -20.98 7.78 20.15
C ILE A 436 -20.07 6.87 19.35
N ILE A 437 -18.77 6.84 19.67
CA ILE A 437 -17.80 5.96 19.00
C ILE A 437 -18.18 4.49 19.22
N HIS A 438 -18.48 4.11 20.46
CA HIS A 438 -18.87 2.75 20.80
C HIS A 438 -20.14 2.34 20.04
N SER A 439 -21.16 3.19 20.04
CA SER A 439 -22.41 2.90 19.36
C SER A 439 -22.26 2.85 17.84
N LEU A 440 -21.36 3.66 17.27
CA LEU A 440 -21.08 3.65 15.84
C LEU A 440 -20.37 2.36 15.43
N ILE A 441 -19.37 1.92 16.20
CA ILE A 441 -18.67 0.65 15.96
C ILE A 441 -19.65 -0.53 16.05
N ASP A 442 -20.48 -0.56 17.09
CA ASP A 442 -21.51 -1.59 17.29
C ASP A 442 -22.48 -1.65 16.12
N TRP A 443 -22.88 -0.48 15.64
CA TRP A 443 -23.79 -0.37 14.53
C TRP A 443 -23.15 -0.85 13.23
N VAL A 444 -21.91 -0.46 12.94
CA VAL A 444 -21.18 -0.89 11.74
C VAL A 444 -21.00 -2.42 11.70
N GLU A 445 -20.68 -3.04 12.84
CA GLU A 445 -20.58 -4.51 12.95
C GLU A 445 -21.95 -5.17 12.69
N THR A 446 -23.02 -4.62 13.27
CA THR A 446 -24.38 -5.14 13.04
C THR A 446 -24.81 -4.98 11.57
N VAL A 447 -24.46 -3.86 10.93
CA VAL A 447 -24.70 -3.63 9.50
C VAL A 447 -23.95 -4.66 8.65
N HIS A 448 -22.69 -4.94 8.98
CA HIS A 448 -21.92 -5.97 8.31
C HIS A 448 -22.61 -7.33 8.40
N ASP A 449 -23.03 -7.75 9.59
CA ASP A 449 -23.71 -9.03 9.80
C ASP A 449 -25.04 -9.15 9.03
N GLU A 450 -25.86 -8.10 9.05
CA GLU A 450 -27.15 -8.09 8.34
C GLU A 450 -26.97 -8.16 6.81
N VAL A 451 -26.04 -7.37 6.26
CA VAL A 451 -25.86 -7.23 4.82
C VAL A 451 -24.99 -8.35 4.23
N MET A 452 -23.89 -8.73 4.89
CA MET A 452 -22.93 -9.74 4.41
C MET A 452 -23.28 -11.16 4.84
N ALA A 453 -23.50 -11.39 6.14
CA ALA A 453 -23.69 -12.73 6.67
C ALA A 453 -25.12 -13.22 6.46
N LYS A 454 -26.12 -12.46 6.91
CA LYS A 454 -27.54 -12.81 6.81
C LYS A 454 -28.15 -12.48 5.44
N ARG A 455 -27.57 -11.53 4.72
CA ARG A 455 -28.00 -11.06 3.38
C ARG A 455 -29.48 -10.68 3.35
N THR A 456 -29.93 -9.99 4.40
CA THR A 456 -31.33 -9.54 4.57
C THR A 456 -31.70 -8.48 3.54
N PHE A 457 -30.78 -7.57 3.23
CA PHE A 457 -30.87 -6.56 2.17
C PHE A 457 -29.47 -6.27 1.58
N GLY A 458 -29.39 -5.42 0.55
CA GLY A 458 -28.11 -5.01 -0.04
C GLY A 458 -27.45 -6.08 -0.91
N ARG A 459 -28.23 -6.97 -1.56
CA ARG A 459 -27.65 -8.03 -2.42
C ARG A 459 -27.00 -7.46 -3.68
N ASN A 460 -27.57 -6.39 -4.22
CA ASN A 460 -27.06 -5.74 -5.42
C ASN A 460 -25.86 -4.87 -5.08
N GLY A 461 -24.67 -5.37 -5.38
CA GLY A 461 -23.41 -4.67 -5.14
C GLY A 461 -22.53 -5.27 -4.07
N ALA A 462 -22.94 -6.40 -3.48
CA ALA A 462 -22.05 -7.24 -2.69
C ALA A 462 -20.85 -7.75 -3.54
N PRO A 463 -19.70 -8.05 -2.92
CA PRO A 463 -19.42 -7.92 -1.48
C PRO A 463 -19.29 -6.46 -1.03
N TRP A 464 -19.83 -6.14 0.15
CA TRP A 464 -19.70 -4.83 0.79
C TRP A 464 -18.64 -4.92 1.89
N GLU A 465 -17.69 -4.00 1.85
CA GLU A 465 -16.70 -3.87 2.92
C GLU A 465 -17.09 -2.71 3.83
N PHE A 466 -17.40 -3.03 5.08
CA PHE A 466 -17.59 -2.06 6.16
C PHE A 466 -16.42 -2.18 7.10
N ASN A 467 -15.65 -1.11 7.27
CA ASN A 467 -14.40 -1.15 8.04
C ASN A 467 -14.19 0.12 8.87
N LEU A 468 -13.11 0.15 9.65
CA LEU A 468 -12.73 1.31 10.47
C LEU A 468 -12.60 2.61 9.69
N ARG A 469 -12.28 2.57 8.39
CA ARG A 469 -12.16 3.78 7.57
C ARG A 469 -13.51 4.49 7.46
N ASP A 470 -14.63 3.75 7.44
CA ASP A 470 -15.96 4.36 7.42
C ASP A 470 -16.25 5.08 8.74
N VAL A 471 -15.85 4.48 9.88
CA VAL A 471 -15.93 5.11 11.21
C VAL A 471 -15.05 6.37 11.27
N PHE A 472 -13.81 6.29 10.78
CA PHE A 472 -12.88 7.43 10.75
C PHE A 472 -13.41 8.57 9.90
N LYS A 473 -14.04 8.29 8.75
CA LYS A 473 -14.72 9.32 7.95
C LYS A 473 -15.82 10.02 8.76
N CYS A 474 -16.66 9.26 9.47
CA CYS A 474 -17.69 9.87 10.31
C CYS A 474 -17.07 10.78 11.38
N CYS A 475 -16.04 10.30 12.08
CA CYS A 475 -15.33 11.09 13.09
C CYS A 475 -14.64 12.34 12.52
N ASP A 476 -13.99 12.23 11.35
CA ASP A 476 -13.33 13.35 10.68
C ASP A 476 -14.33 14.44 10.27
N ILE A 477 -15.52 14.06 9.79
CA ILE A 477 -16.58 15.03 9.45
C ILE A 477 -17.17 15.66 10.71
N MET A 478 -17.34 14.89 11.79
CA MET A 478 -17.82 15.43 13.07
C MET A 478 -16.88 16.48 13.66
N LEU A 479 -15.56 16.28 13.56
CA LEU A 479 -14.57 17.22 14.07
C LEU A 479 -14.34 18.42 13.14
N ASN A 480 -14.39 18.19 11.82
CA ASN A 480 -14.15 19.23 10.82
C ASN A 480 -15.35 19.40 9.88
N PRO A 481 -16.54 19.78 10.38
CA PRO A 481 -17.73 19.90 9.55
C PRO A 481 -17.63 21.02 8.50
N PHE A 482 -16.65 21.93 8.62
CA PHE A 482 -16.39 23.04 7.70
C PHE A 482 -15.02 22.94 7.02
N SER A 483 -14.48 21.72 6.86
CA SER A 483 -13.28 21.52 6.04
C SER A 483 -13.45 22.21 4.68
N GLY A 484 -12.40 22.86 4.17
CA GLY A 484 -12.44 23.60 2.89
C GLY A 484 -12.94 25.05 2.95
N PHE A 485 -13.39 25.57 4.11
CA PHE A 485 -13.75 26.97 4.28
C PHE A 485 -12.55 27.81 4.76
N ASP A 486 -12.22 28.89 4.05
CA ASP A 486 -11.16 29.82 4.47
C ASP A 486 -11.71 30.84 5.49
N ALA A 487 -11.23 30.75 6.73
CA ALA A 487 -11.68 31.61 7.83
C ALA A 487 -11.20 33.08 7.71
N THR A 488 -10.34 33.40 6.74
CA THR A 488 -9.76 34.75 6.55
C THR A 488 -10.63 35.73 5.77
N LEU A 489 -11.79 35.29 5.24
CA LEU A 489 -12.75 36.16 4.56
C LEU A 489 -13.37 37.20 5.52
N ARG A 490 -13.45 38.45 5.05
CA ARG A 490 -13.80 39.66 5.82
C ARG A 490 -15.03 39.49 6.72
N HIS A 491 -14.90 40.02 7.93
CA HIS A 491 -15.78 39.81 9.09
C HIS A 491 -17.29 40.06 8.87
N ASP A 492 -17.70 40.84 7.87
CA ASP A 492 -19.09 41.33 7.79
C ASP A 492 -20.03 40.47 6.91
N LYS A 493 -19.51 39.51 6.13
CA LYS A 493 -20.31 38.59 5.29
C LYS A 493 -20.14 37.11 5.64
N ALA A 494 -19.10 36.79 6.42
CA ALA A 494 -18.92 35.49 7.04
C ALA A 494 -19.92 35.25 8.17
N GLU A 495 -20.63 36.27 8.68
CA GLU A 495 -21.59 36.09 9.77
C GLU A 495 -22.82 35.28 9.39
N ASP A 496 -23.33 35.30 8.15
CA ASP A 496 -24.49 34.47 7.78
C ASP A 496 -24.11 32.98 7.60
N ALA A 497 -22.94 32.73 7.00
CA ALA A 497 -22.38 31.38 6.90
C ALA A 497 -21.91 30.86 8.26
N ARG A 498 -21.35 31.73 9.13
CA ARG A 498 -20.99 31.44 10.51
C ARG A 498 -22.22 31.35 11.43
N ALA A 499 -23.31 32.06 11.22
CA ALA A 499 -24.52 31.98 12.04
C ALA A 499 -25.30 30.68 11.77
N THR A 500 -25.27 30.21 10.52
CA THR A 500 -25.75 28.86 10.18
C THR A 500 -24.80 27.76 10.72
N ALA A 501 -23.56 28.11 11.06
CA ALA A 501 -22.51 27.21 11.54
C ALA A 501 -22.20 27.29 13.06
N ARG A 502 -22.57 28.38 13.76
CA ARG A 502 -22.31 28.66 15.19
C ARG A 502 -23.16 27.78 16.10
N THR A 503 -24.25 27.21 15.58
CA THR A 503 -25.06 26.18 16.24
C THR A 503 -24.28 24.92 16.65
N TYR A 504 -23.06 24.72 16.14
CA TYR A 504 -22.23 23.55 16.46
C TYR A 504 -21.20 23.73 17.59
N GLN A 505 -20.90 24.96 18.03
CA GLN A 505 -19.81 25.19 19.01
C GLN A 505 -20.21 25.96 20.28
N GLU A 506 -21.37 26.61 20.32
CA GLU A 506 -21.84 27.27 21.54
C GLU A 506 -22.76 26.34 22.36
N HIS A 507 -22.20 25.78 23.43
CA HIS A 507 -22.85 25.26 24.64
C HIS A 507 -24.20 24.49 24.51
N ASP A 508 -24.10 23.16 24.63
CA ASP A 508 -24.90 22.27 25.50
C ASP A 508 -26.44 22.16 25.41
N GLU A 509 -27.19 22.89 24.58
CA GLU A 509 -28.67 22.82 24.69
C GLU A 509 -29.45 22.12 23.55
N ASN A 510 -28.92 21.99 22.31
CA ASN A 510 -29.68 21.34 21.22
C ASN A 510 -29.11 19.96 20.81
N LYS A 511 -29.34 18.93 21.64
CA LYS A 511 -29.10 17.51 21.28
C LYS A 511 -29.65 17.14 19.89
N GLN A 512 -30.75 17.77 19.45
CA GLN A 512 -31.39 17.51 18.17
C GLN A 512 -30.58 17.93 16.93
N GLU A 513 -29.77 18.98 17.02
CA GLU A 513 -28.99 19.46 15.87
C GLU A 513 -27.76 18.57 15.62
N GLN A 514 -27.09 18.14 16.68
CA GLN A 514 -26.00 17.17 16.61
C GLN A 514 -26.49 15.83 16.04
N VAL A 515 -27.67 15.37 16.48
CA VAL A 515 -28.33 14.17 15.95
C VAL A 515 -28.59 14.29 14.45
N HIS A 516 -29.09 15.44 14.00
CA HIS A 516 -29.38 15.66 12.59
C HIS A 516 -28.12 15.70 11.72
N ALA A 517 -27.05 16.34 12.18
CA ALA A 517 -25.77 16.36 11.48
C ALA A 517 -25.20 14.94 11.34
N LEU A 518 -25.25 14.15 12.41
CA LEU A 518 -24.81 12.77 12.40
C LEU A 518 -25.67 11.90 11.46
N GLU A 519 -26.99 12.12 11.40
CA GLU A 519 -27.88 11.45 10.45
C GLU A 519 -27.46 11.71 9.00
N GLN A 520 -27.10 12.95 8.65
CA GLN A 520 -26.62 13.28 7.30
C GLN A 520 -25.26 12.63 6.98
N ILE A 521 -24.36 12.58 7.97
CA ILE A 521 -23.06 11.91 7.82
C ILE A 521 -23.25 10.41 7.56
N LEU A 522 -24.10 9.76 8.34
CA LEU A 522 -24.37 8.33 8.20
C LEU A 522 -25.16 8.01 6.91
N ASP A 523 -26.05 8.91 6.47
CA ASP A 523 -26.70 8.81 5.16
C ASP A 523 -25.65 8.78 4.04
N MET A 524 -24.72 9.73 4.05
CA MET A 524 -23.65 9.81 3.06
C MET A 524 -22.73 8.59 3.08
N VAL A 525 -22.26 8.17 4.27
CA VAL A 525 -21.23 7.13 4.40
C VAL A 525 -21.81 5.73 4.19
N PHE A 526 -23.07 5.46 4.57
CA PHE A 526 -23.63 4.11 4.55
C PHE A 526 -24.85 3.96 3.65
N VAL A 527 -25.84 4.85 3.75
CA VAL A 527 -27.11 4.70 3.02
C VAL A 527 -26.88 4.87 1.52
N GLN A 528 -26.18 5.94 1.11
CA GLN A 528 -25.95 6.24 -0.32
C GLN A 528 -25.07 5.21 -1.05
N ARG A 529 -24.39 4.32 -0.31
CA ARG A 529 -23.65 3.21 -0.92
C ARG A 529 -24.59 2.17 -1.53
N MET A 530 -25.80 2.00 -0.98
CA MET A 530 -26.75 0.98 -1.42
C MET A 530 -27.25 1.26 -2.85
N ARG A 531 -27.17 0.26 -3.73
CA ARG A 531 -27.46 0.44 -5.17
C ARG A 531 -28.94 0.59 -5.50
N THR A 532 -29.84 0.05 -4.68
CA THR A 532 -31.28 0.09 -4.95
C THR A 532 -32.01 0.99 -3.95
N GLU A 533 -33.08 1.62 -4.40
CA GLU A 533 -33.91 2.46 -3.55
C GLU A 533 -34.52 1.67 -2.37
N LYS A 534 -34.91 0.42 -2.62
CA LYS A 534 -35.41 -0.47 -1.57
C LYS A 534 -34.36 -0.72 -0.49
N ASP A 535 -33.12 -1.03 -0.90
CA ASP A 535 -32.01 -1.26 0.04
C ASP A 535 -31.65 0.03 0.79
N ARG A 536 -31.71 1.21 0.14
CA ARG A 536 -31.52 2.51 0.80
C ARG A 536 -32.56 2.76 1.88
N GLN A 537 -33.84 2.50 1.58
CA GLN A 537 -34.92 2.63 2.56
C GLN A 537 -34.76 1.66 3.73
N GLN A 538 -34.38 0.41 3.46
CA GLN A 538 -34.11 -0.57 4.50
C GLN A 538 -32.91 -0.18 5.36
N MET A 539 -31.81 0.29 4.76
CA MET A 539 -30.65 0.79 5.51
C MET A 539 -31.00 2.00 6.37
N SER A 540 -31.79 2.94 5.84
CA SER A 540 -32.23 4.12 6.59
C SER A 540 -33.16 3.75 7.75
N GLN A 541 -34.10 2.83 7.55
CA GLN A 541 -34.95 2.30 8.63
C GLN A 541 -34.12 1.58 9.69
N PHE A 542 -33.16 0.75 9.26
CA PHE A 542 -32.27 0.05 10.15
C PHE A 542 -31.41 1.03 10.97
N LEU A 543 -30.84 2.06 10.33
CA LEU A 543 -30.11 3.13 11.00
C LEU A 543 -30.95 3.80 12.11
N LYS A 544 -32.22 4.13 11.81
CA LYS A 544 -33.13 4.72 12.80
C LYS A 544 -33.35 3.81 14.00
N GLN A 545 -33.70 2.54 13.77
CA GLN A 545 -34.05 1.59 14.81
C GLN A 545 -32.85 1.11 15.64
N SER A 546 -31.70 0.89 15.00
CA SER A 546 -30.56 0.22 15.62
C SER A 546 -29.52 1.18 16.20
N PHE A 547 -29.48 2.44 15.74
CA PHE A 547 -28.56 3.46 16.21
C PHE A 547 -29.28 4.58 16.96
N PHE A 548 -30.17 5.32 16.30
CA PHE A 548 -30.82 6.50 16.89
C PHE A 548 -31.79 6.16 18.02
N ASP A 549 -32.66 5.17 17.83
CA ASP A 549 -33.63 4.75 18.85
C ASP A 549 -32.92 4.18 20.09
N LYS A 550 -31.79 3.48 19.93
CA LYS A 550 -30.97 3.00 21.06
C LYS A 550 -30.31 4.12 21.84
N MET A 551 -29.98 5.22 21.17
CA MET A 551 -29.43 6.43 21.80
C MET A 551 -30.51 7.38 22.35
N GLU A 552 -31.80 6.98 22.27
CA GLU A 552 -32.96 7.81 22.62
C GLU A 552 -33.03 9.12 21.82
N TRP A 553 -32.47 9.11 20.60
CA TRP A 553 -32.39 10.28 19.73
C TRP A 553 -33.56 10.32 18.75
N LYS A 554 -34.42 11.33 18.91
CA LYS A 554 -35.55 11.54 17.98
C LYS A 554 -35.03 12.00 16.62
N THR A 555 -35.10 11.13 15.62
CA THR A 555 -34.88 11.53 14.23
C THR A 555 -35.98 12.49 13.75
N LEU A 556 -35.62 13.47 12.93
CA LEU A 556 -36.60 14.35 12.31
C LEU A 556 -37.40 13.52 11.30
N GLN A 557 -38.74 13.56 11.40
CA GLN A 557 -39.63 12.74 10.57
C GLN A 557 -39.62 13.09 9.06
N GLN A 558 -38.77 14.01 8.60
CA GLN A 558 -38.69 14.40 7.19
C GLN A 558 -37.25 14.77 6.76
N SER A 559 -36.45 13.78 6.37
CA SER A 559 -35.17 13.99 5.65
C SER A 559 -35.35 14.06 4.12
N HIS A 560 -36.55 14.39 3.64
CA HIS A 560 -36.88 14.54 2.21
C HIS A 560 -36.82 15.99 1.72
N GLN A 561 -36.26 16.91 2.51
CA GLN A 561 -35.98 18.25 1.99
C GLN A 561 -34.75 18.22 1.10
N TRP A 562 -34.94 18.63 -0.15
CA TRP A 562 -33.87 18.85 -1.10
C TRP A 562 -32.97 19.96 -0.57
N PRO A 563 -31.63 19.79 -0.64
CA PRO A 563 -30.74 20.78 -0.09
C PRO A 563 -30.89 22.11 -0.83
N ASP A 564 -30.96 23.19 -0.06
CA ASP A 564 -30.99 24.55 -0.59
C ASP A 564 -29.70 24.85 -1.34
N VAL A 565 -29.81 25.65 -2.40
CA VAL A 565 -28.66 25.99 -3.24
C VAL A 565 -28.48 27.50 -3.22
N ARG A 566 -27.27 27.95 -2.86
CA ARG A 566 -26.87 29.36 -2.95
C ARG A 566 -25.57 29.44 -3.73
N ILE A 567 -25.59 30.17 -4.84
CA ILE A 567 -24.41 30.39 -5.68
C ILE A 567 -24.08 31.87 -5.60
N THR A 568 -22.86 32.18 -5.17
CA THR A 568 -22.32 33.55 -5.13
C THR A 568 -21.06 33.63 -5.99
N ASN A 569 -20.48 34.82 -6.14
CA ASN A 569 -19.21 34.96 -6.87
C ASN A 569 -18.02 34.38 -6.10
N GLU A 570 -18.12 34.19 -4.78
CA GLU A 570 -17.03 33.73 -3.91
C GLU A 570 -17.16 32.25 -3.53
N TYR A 571 -18.39 31.75 -3.39
CA TYR A 571 -18.65 30.39 -2.94
C TYR A 571 -19.94 29.81 -3.52
N VAL A 572 -19.98 28.48 -3.56
CA VAL A 572 -21.16 27.67 -3.86
C VAL A 572 -21.56 26.92 -2.60
N GLN A 573 -22.80 27.06 -2.18
CA GLN A 573 -23.38 26.34 -1.05
C GLN A 573 -24.50 25.42 -1.53
N ILE A 574 -24.43 24.15 -1.16
CA ILE A 574 -25.49 23.17 -1.35
C ILE A 574 -25.77 22.51 0.00
N GLY A 575 -26.95 22.78 0.55
CA GLY A 575 -27.32 22.40 1.91
C GLY A 575 -26.34 22.99 2.92
N GLN A 576 -25.69 22.11 3.68
CA GLN A 576 -24.69 22.49 4.71
C GLN A 576 -23.26 22.53 4.18
N CYS A 577 -23.02 22.17 2.91
CA CYS A 577 -21.68 22.08 2.34
C CYS A 577 -21.39 23.32 1.50
N VAL A 578 -20.19 23.88 1.68
CA VAL A 578 -19.72 25.08 0.98
C VAL A 578 -18.43 24.76 0.25
N ALA A 579 -18.37 25.09 -1.05
CA ALA A 579 -17.16 25.05 -1.86
C ALA A 579 -16.74 26.47 -2.22
N MET A 580 -15.46 26.80 -2.04
CA MET A 580 -14.90 28.07 -2.48
C MET A 580 -14.76 28.07 -4.00
N ARG A 581 -15.11 29.20 -4.62
CA ARG A 581 -14.82 29.45 -6.03
C ARG A 581 -13.41 30.02 -6.11
N HIS A 582 -12.57 29.43 -6.94
CA HIS A 582 -11.25 29.99 -7.15
C HIS A 582 -11.38 31.37 -7.82
N GLN A 583 -10.66 32.37 -7.30
CA GLN A 583 -10.68 33.73 -7.87
C GLN A 583 -9.86 33.85 -9.15
N GLN A 584 -9.24 32.77 -9.63
CA GLN A 584 -8.71 32.73 -10.98
C GLN A 584 -9.89 32.69 -11.96
N ILE A 585 -10.20 33.90 -12.44
CA ILE A 585 -10.31 34.29 -13.84
C ILE A 585 -10.92 33.20 -14.71
N GLN A 586 -12.10 33.52 -15.25
CA GLN A 586 -12.80 32.72 -16.23
C GLN A 586 -11.91 32.61 -17.46
N THR A 587 -10.97 31.66 -17.49
CA THR A 587 -10.22 31.37 -18.70
C THR A 587 -11.24 31.03 -19.77
N SER A 588 -11.45 32.00 -20.66
CA SER A 588 -12.11 31.84 -21.94
C SER A 588 -11.25 31.03 -22.91
N SER A 589 -10.20 30.36 -22.41
CA SER A 589 -9.73 29.10 -22.97
C SER A 589 -10.89 28.11 -22.91
N LYS A 590 -11.63 28.04 -24.01
CA LYS A 590 -12.45 26.91 -24.40
C LYS A 590 -11.67 25.64 -24.10
N THR A 591 -11.88 25.04 -22.93
CA THR A 591 -11.58 23.64 -22.73
C THR A 591 -12.24 22.93 -23.90
N HIS A 592 -11.55 21.99 -24.51
CA HIS A 592 -12.01 21.14 -25.62
C HIS A 592 -13.20 20.23 -25.23
N CYS A 593 -14.15 20.74 -24.45
CA CYS A 593 -15.44 20.16 -24.16
C CYS A 593 -16.46 21.07 -24.82
N ASP A 594 -17.15 20.53 -25.82
CA ASP A 594 -18.25 21.17 -26.53
C ASP A 594 -19.13 22.01 -25.60
N GLU A 595 -19.60 23.16 -26.08
CA GLU A 595 -20.61 24.00 -25.46
C GLU A 595 -21.81 23.14 -25.00
N THR A 596 -21.78 22.67 -23.76
CA THR A 596 -22.95 22.12 -23.09
C THR A 596 -23.12 22.93 -21.83
N ASP A 597 -24.01 23.92 -21.89
CA ASP A 597 -24.51 24.61 -20.69
C ASP A 597 -25.07 23.55 -19.72
N LEU A 598 -24.28 23.16 -18.71
CA LEU A 598 -24.70 22.16 -17.75
C LEU A 598 -25.64 22.80 -16.74
N ALA A 599 -26.92 22.45 -16.81
CA ALA A 599 -27.90 22.89 -15.83
C ALA A 599 -27.78 22.11 -14.51
N LEU A 600 -27.99 22.81 -13.38
CA LEU A 600 -28.12 22.16 -12.09
C LEU A 600 -29.43 21.36 -12.02
N LEU A 601 -29.31 20.04 -12.13
CA LEU A 601 -30.45 19.14 -12.04
C LEU A 601 -30.90 18.96 -10.58
N PHE A 602 -32.22 18.98 -10.38
CA PHE A 602 -32.84 18.89 -9.06
C PHE A 602 -32.44 17.61 -8.30
N GLU A 603 -32.50 16.46 -8.98
CA GLU A 603 -32.15 15.14 -8.43
C GLU A 603 -30.66 15.04 -8.04
N HIS A 604 -29.78 15.85 -8.67
CA HIS A 604 -28.34 15.80 -8.42
C HIS A 604 -27.90 16.66 -7.24
N ARG A 605 -28.78 17.49 -6.66
CA ARG A 605 -28.41 18.40 -5.56
C ARG A 605 -27.87 17.65 -4.34
N LYS A 606 -28.50 16.55 -3.96
CA LYS A 606 -28.05 15.71 -2.83
C LYS A 606 -26.70 15.05 -3.12
N LEU A 607 -26.49 14.58 -4.36
CA LEU A 607 -25.20 14.04 -4.80
C LEU A 607 -24.10 15.12 -4.76
N LEU A 608 -24.39 16.32 -5.26
CA LEU A 608 -23.44 17.45 -5.29
C LEU A 608 -23.07 17.92 -3.89
N GLN A 609 -24.00 17.91 -2.94
CA GLN A 609 -23.70 18.15 -1.52
C GLN A 609 -22.62 17.18 -1.00
N TYR A 610 -22.78 15.88 -1.27
CA TYR A 610 -21.81 14.86 -0.85
C TYR A 610 -20.49 14.96 -1.60
N LEU A 611 -20.52 15.35 -2.88
CA LEU A 611 -19.31 15.64 -3.65
C LEU A 611 -18.50 16.78 -3.05
N ILE A 612 -19.15 17.91 -2.74
CA ILE A 612 -18.49 19.06 -2.08
C ILE A 612 -17.88 18.61 -0.76
N ARG A 613 -18.61 17.84 0.05
CA ARG A 613 -18.10 17.30 1.32
C ARG A 613 -16.83 16.47 1.10
N CYS A 614 -16.83 15.53 0.15
CA CYS A 614 -15.64 14.71 -0.13
C CYS A 614 -14.44 15.55 -0.60
N VAL A 615 -14.66 16.50 -1.50
CA VAL A 615 -13.60 17.38 -2.04
C VAL A 615 -12.98 18.20 -0.91
N ASN A 616 -13.80 18.78 -0.05
CA ASN A 616 -13.37 19.57 1.10
C ASN A 616 -12.50 18.77 2.10
N HIS A 617 -12.83 17.49 2.30
CA HIS A 617 -12.04 16.57 3.13
C HIS A 617 -10.86 15.92 2.39
N LYS A 618 -10.63 16.29 1.12
CA LYS A 618 -9.57 15.71 0.25
C LYS A 618 -9.69 14.19 0.11
N TRP A 619 -10.91 13.68 0.08
CA TRP A 619 -11.16 12.25 -0.08
C TRP A 619 -11.36 11.88 -1.55
N PRO A 620 -10.75 10.77 -2.02
CA PRO A 620 -11.03 10.27 -3.35
C PRO A 620 -12.49 9.85 -3.46
N VAL A 621 -13.14 10.23 -4.56
CA VAL A 621 -14.56 9.97 -4.82
C VAL A 621 -14.70 8.94 -5.93
N LEU A 622 -15.53 7.91 -5.67
CA LEU A 622 -15.97 6.96 -6.69
C LEU A 622 -17.48 7.10 -6.90
N LEU A 623 -17.89 7.58 -8.09
CA LEU A 623 -19.30 7.65 -8.49
C LEU A 623 -19.72 6.37 -9.22
N VAL A 624 -20.60 5.58 -8.60
CA VAL A 624 -21.11 4.32 -9.18
C VAL A 624 -22.59 4.48 -9.52
N GLY A 625 -22.96 4.08 -10.74
CA GLY A 625 -24.34 4.15 -11.21
C GLY A 625 -24.47 3.69 -12.66
N PRO A 626 -25.70 3.48 -13.17
CA PRO A 626 -25.93 3.05 -14.55
C PRO A 626 -25.37 4.04 -15.58
N SER A 627 -25.07 3.56 -16.78
CA SER A 627 -24.60 4.42 -17.87
C SER A 627 -25.60 5.56 -18.15
N HIS A 628 -25.09 6.73 -18.53
CA HIS A 628 -25.88 7.92 -18.89
C HIS A 628 -26.67 8.60 -17.76
N CYS A 629 -26.46 8.27 -16.48
CA CYS A 629 -27.11 8.96 -15.36
C CYS A 629 -26.47 10.29 -14.93
N GLY A 630 -25.61 10.89 -15.77
CA GLY A 630 -24.99 12.20 -15.48
C GLY A 630 -23.84 12.19 -14.47
N LYS A 631 -23.15 11.06 -14.24
CA LYS A 631 -21.99 10.97 -13.32
C LYS A 631 -20.90 11.99 -13.66
N THR A 632 -20.40 11.92 -14.89
CA THR A 632 -19.37 12.83 -15.40
C THR A 632 -19.88 14.28 -15.43
N SER A 633 -21.15 14.48 -15.81
CA SER A 633 -21.79 15.80 -15.82
C SER A 633 -21.81 16.46 -14.44
N CYS A 634 -22.00 15.72 -13.35
CA CYS A 634 -21.96 16.27 -11.99
C CYS A 634 -20.55 16.77 -11.61
N ILE A 635 -19.50 16.03 -12.00
CA ILE A 635 -18.11 16.42 -11.74
C ILE A 635 -17.73 17.65 -12.59
N ARG A 636 -18.08 17.64 -13.88
CA ARG A 636 -17.90 18.78 -14.79
C ARG A 636 -18.59 20.03 -14.25
N TRP A 637 -19.86 19.92 -13.87
CA TRP A 637 -20.62 21.03 -13.30
C TRP A 637 -19.97 21.59 -12.04
N LEU A 638 -19.54 20.73 -11.11
CA LEU A 638 -18.89 21.17 -9.87
C LEU A 638 -17.56 21.89 -10.15
N ALA A 639 -16.75 21.35 -11.05
CA ALA A 639 -15.49 21.96 -11.46
C ALA A 639 -15.70 23.32 -12.14
N GLU A 640 -16.68 23.41 -13.05
CA GLU A 640 -17.05 24.64 -13.74
C GLU A 640 -17.55 25.71 -12.77
N ILE A 641 -18.44 25.36 -11.82
CA ILE A 641 -18.98 26.36 -10.89
C ILE A 641 -17.94 26.82 -9.86
N THR A 642 -16.99 25.96 -9.49
CA THR A 642 -15.91 26.29 -8.55
C THR A 642 -14.66 26.86 -9.21
N HIS A 643 -14.63 26.94 -10.55
CA HIS A 643 -13.49 27.41 -11.35
C HIS A 643 -12.22 26.58 -11.13
N HIS A 644 -12.38 25.25 -11.05
CA HIS A 644 -11.24 24.32 -11.03
C HIS A 644 -11.06 23.66 -12.39
N ARG A 645 -9.81 23.50 -12.82
CA ARG A 645 -9.47 22.76 -14.03
C ARG A 645 -9.76 21.27 -13.84
N LEU A 646 -10.63 20.72 -14.68
CA LEU A 646 -10.94 19.28 -14.70
C LEU A 646 -10.15 18.59 -15.81
N HIS A 647 -9.38 17.56 -15.45
CA HIS A 647 -8.74 16.66 -16.38
C HIS A 647 -9.46 15.31 -16.37
N GLU A 648 -9.95 14.89 -17.53
CA GLU A 648 -10.63 13.60 -17.67
C GLU A 648 -9.69 12.60 -18.36
N PHE A 649 -9.53 11.45 -17.71
CA PHE A 649 -8.73 10.36 -18.23
C PHE A 649 -9.60 9.09 -18.28
N ALA A 650 -9.80 8.55 -19.47
CA ALA A 650 -10.61 7.36 -19.68
C ALA A 650 -9.77 6.11 -19.41
N MET A 651 -10.02 5.43 -18.29
CA MET A 651 -9.32 4.19 -17.93
C MET A 651 -9.82 3.01 -18.78
N THR A 652 -8.95 2.40 -19.59
CA THR A 652 -9.21 1.10 -20.24
C THR A 652 -8.35 0.00 -19.60
N PRO A 653 -8.72 -1.30 -19.70
CA PRO A 653 -7.93 -2.40 -19.12
C PRO A 653 -6.52 -2.56 -19.68
N GLU A 654 -6.22 -1.91 -20.81
CA GLU A 654 -4.92 -1.95 -21.48
C GLU A 654 -3.96 -0.86 -20.97
N ILE A 655 -4.46 0.10 -20.19
CA ILE A 655 -3.64 1.20 -19.66
C ILE A 655 -2.67 0.66 -18.62
N GLU A 656 -1.39 0.89 -18.88
CA GLU A 656 -0.32 0.58 -17.96
C GLU A 656 -0.11 1.71 -16.93
N SER A 657 0.47 1.34 -15.79
CA SER A 657 0.82 2.31 -14.73
C SER A 657 1.73 3.44 -15.25
N SER A 658 2.51 3.13 -16.28
CA SER A 658 3.47 3.99 -16.96
C SER A 658 2.79 5.12 -17.76
N GLU A 659 1.56 4.91 -18.26
CA GLU A 659 0.77 5.96 -18.94
C GLU A 659 0.19 7.00 -17.96
N LEU A 660 -0.06 6.59 -16.71
CA LEU A 660 -0.57 7.48 -15.66
C LEU A 660 0.54 8.27 -14.97
N LEU A 661 1.67 7.61 -14.67
CA LEU A 661 2.80 8.21 -13.96
C LEU A 661 3.77 8.93 -14.93
N GLY A 662 3.76 8.55 -16.20
CA GLY A 662 4.70 8.98 -17.22
C GLY A 662 5.85 7.98 -17.41
N CYS A 663 6.18 7.68 -18.67
CA CYS A 663 7.37 6.93 -19.05
C CYS A 663 8.58 7.86 -19.25
N PHE A 664 9.77 7.27 -19.36
CA PHE A 664 10.90 7.93 -20.00
C PHE A 664 10.54 8.25 -21.46
N GLU A 665 10.26 9.51 -21.72
CA GLU A 665 10.06 10.03 -23.07
C GLU A 665 11.41 10.56 -23.58
N GLN A 666 11.74 10.29 -24.83
CA GLN A 666 12.83 10.98 -25.50
C GLN A 666 12.52 12.49 -25.46
N VAL A 667 13.49 13.34 -25.09
CA VAL A 667 13.26 14.78 -24.90
C VAL A 667 12.61 15.39 -26.15
N ASP A 668 11.30 15.61 -26.08
CA ASP A 668 10.54 16.33 -27.09
C ASP A 668 10.48 17.81 -26.70
N ILE A 669 11.43 18.58 -27.24
CA ILE A 669 11.52 20.02 -27.02
C ILE A 669 10.22 20.73 -27.45
N LEU A 670 9.52 20.22 -28.47
CA LEU A 670 8.28 20.82 -28.97
C LEU A 670 7.12 20.63 -27.99
N ARG A 671 7.09 19.52 -27.24
CA ARG A 671 6.14 19.33 -26.14
C ARG A 671 6.37 20.33 -25.01
N HIS A 672 7.63 20.59 -24.65
CA HIS A 672 7.99 21.61 -23.66
C HIS A 672 7.59 23.01 -24.13
N ILE A 673 7.88 23.35 -25.39
CA ILE A 673 7.46 24.61 -26.00
C ILE A 673 5.94 24.75 -25.96
N ARG A 674 5.18 23.71 -26.31
CA ARG A 674 3.70 23.71 -26.17
C ARG A 674 3.25 23.98 -24.75
N GLY A 675 3.88 23.32 -23.77
CA GLY A 675 3.62 23.56 -22.35
C GLY A 675 3.83 25.03 -21.97
N TYR A 676 5.00 25.59 -22.28
CA TYR A 676 5.32 26.99 -22.01
C TYR A 676 4.37 27.97 -22.72
N LEU A 677 4.01 27.71 -23.98
CA LEU A 677 3.07 28.56 -24.72
C LEU A 677 1.68 28.54 -24.07
N MET A 678 1.20 27.38 -23.63
CA MET A 678 -0.07 27.27 -22.92
C MET A 678 -0.04 27.99 -21.57
N ASP A 679 1.04 27.81 -20.79
CA ASP A 679 1.20 28.49 -19.50
C ASP A 679 1.24 30.01 -19.67
N MET A 680 1.94 30.49 -20.70
CA MET A 680 1.96 31.90 -21.06
C MET A 680 0.60 32.41 -21.53
N ASP A 681 -0.12 31.64 -22.34
CA ASP A 681 -1.45 32.04 -22.81
C ASP A 681 -2.40 32.25 -21.63
N ASN A 682 -2.39 31.31 -20.68
CA ASN A 682 -3.15 31.42 -19.43
C ASN A 682 -2.74 32.65 -18.61
N PHE A 683 -1.44 32.93 -18.50
CA PHE A 683 -0.92 34.07 -17.75
C PHE A 683 -1.32 35.42 -18.38
N ILE A 684 -1.21 35.55 -19.70
CA ILE A 684 -1.59 36.79 -20.39
C ILE A 684 -3.11 36.96 -20.38
N GLU A 685 -3.89 35.86 -20.44
CA GLU A 685 -5.35 35.91 -20.32
C GLU A 685 -5.76 36.43 -18.95
N THR A 686 -5.10 35.92 -17.91
CA THR A 686 -5.24 36.37 -16.53
C THR A 686 -4.97 37.87 -16.40
N LEU A 687 -3.85 38.35 -16.96
CA LEU A 687 -3.51 39.77 -16.93
C LEU A 687 -4.48 40.65 -17.74
N ALA A 688 -4.93 40.17 -18.90
CA ALA A 688 -5.86 40.91 -19.75
C ALA A 688 -7.22 41.12 -19.08
N GLU A 689 -7.67 40.15 -18.28
CA GLU A 689 -8.90 40.23 -17.49
C GLU A 689 -8.79 41.12 -16.25
N GLU A 690 -7.60 41.20 -15.62
CA GLU A 690 -7.37 42.17 -14.53
C GLU A 690 -7.28 43.61 -15.04
N LEU A 691 -6.83 43.79 -16.28
CA LEU A 691 -6.52 45.10 -16.88
C LEU A 691 -7.45 45.45 -18.05
N VAL A 692 -8.70 44.98 -18.01
CA VAL A 692 -9.72 45.12 -19.09
C VAL A 692 -9.91 46.57 -19.58
N HIS A 693 -9.58 47.56 -18.76
CA HIS A 693 -9.72 48.97 -19.09
C HIS A 693 -8.48 49.61 -19.74
N ASP A 694 -7.38 48.86 -19.88
CA ASP A 694 -6.13 49.35 -20.46
C ASP A 694 -6.09 49.08 -21.97
N SER A 695 -6.09 50.16 -22.76
CA SER A 695 -5.97 50.08 -24.21
C SER A 695 -4.66 49.45 -24.69
N GLU A 696 -3.59 49.52 -23.88
CA GLU A 696 -2.31 48.90 -24.21
C GLU A 696 -2.37 47.38 -24.02
N MET A 697 -3.06 46.86 -22.99
CA MET A 697 -3.23 45.40 -22.83
C MET A 697 -4.00 44.77 -23.99
N ALA A 698 -4.97 45.47 -24.57
CA ALA A 698 -5.69 44.98 -25.75
C ALA A 698 -4.76 44.79 -26.98
N ILE A 699 -3.73 45.64 -27.10
CA ILE A 699 -2.71 45.54 -28.16
C ILE A 699 -1.78 44.35 -27.88
N VAL A 700 -1.32 44.20 -26.64
CA VAL A 700 -0.45 43.08 -26.20
C VAL A 700 -1.15 41.75 -26.39
N TRP A 701 -2.42 41.62 -25.98
CA TRP A 701 -3.24 40.42 -26.17
C TRP A 701 -3.36 40.01 -27.63
N LYS A 702 -3.63 40.97 -28.52
CA LYS A 702 -3.76 40.70 -29.96
C LYS A 702 -2.44 40.27 -30.59
N GLN A 703 -1.32 40.86 -30.18
CA GLN A 703 0.02 40.47 -30.64
C GLN A 703 0.38 39.07 -30.12
N TRP A 704 0.10 38.79 -28.84
CA TRP A 704 0.31 37.48 -28.24
C TRP A 704 -0.48 36.38 -28.94
N LYS A 705 -1.79 36.53 -29.15
CA LYS A 705 -2.60 35.50 -29.85
C LYS A 705 -2.10 35.20 -31.26
N LYS A 706 -1.47 36.16 -31.94
CA LYS A 706 -0.82 35.92 -33.24
C LYS A 706 0.44 35.05 -33.08
N VAL A 707 1.33 35.41 -32.15
CA VAL A 707 2.56 34.66 -31.84
C VAL A 707 2.23 33.25 -31.36
N PHE A 708 1.28 33.12 -30.42
CA PHE A 708 0.78 31.84 -29.92
C PHE A 708 0.31 30.94 -31.05
N LYS A 709 -0.54 31.44 -31.96
CA LYS A 709 -1.06 30.65 -33.08
C LYS A 709 0.04 30.16 -34.04
N GLU A 710 1.02 31.00 -34.34
CA GLU A 710 2.15 30.65 -35.20
C GLU A 710 3.03 29.58 -34.55
N TRP A 711 3.42 29.78 -33.28
CA TRP A 711 4.28 28.84 -32.55
C TRP A 711 3.58 27.53 -32.22
N TYR A 712 2.30 27.58 -31.86
CA TYR A 712 1.50 26.40 -31.56
C TYR A 712 1.31 25.53 -32.82
N ALA A 713 1.05 26.14 -33.99
CA ALA A 713 0.94 25.42 -35.25
C ALA A 713 2.25 24.69 -35.62
N ILE A 714 3.40 25.34 -35.42
CA ILE A 714 4.71 24.73 -35.67
C ILE A 714 4.95 23.53 -34.74
N ALA A 715 4.48 23.61 -33.50
CA ALA A 715 4.65 22.55 -32.52
C ALA A 715 3.60 21.41 -32.62
N ASP A 716 2.51 21.59 -33.38
CA ASP A 716 1.44 20.60 -33.56
C ASP A 716 1.60 19.75 -34.85
N ASP A 717 2.30 20.27 -35.86
CA ASP A 717 2.45 19.66 -37.19
C ASP A 717 3.46 18.48 -37.26
N THR A 718 3.80 17.85 -36.13
CA THR A 718 4.85 16.82 -36.02
C THR A 718 4.36 15.55 -35.34
N LYS A 719 3.33 14.89 -35.91
CA LYS A 719 2.98 13.51 -35.54
C LYS A 719 3.76 12.43 -36.30
N HIS A 720 4.56 12.80 -37.31
CA HIS A 720 5.36 11.86 -38.10
C HIS A 720 6.73 12.47 -38.46
N GLU A 721 7.81 11.70 -38.24
CA GLU A 721 9.21 11.94 -38.65
C GLU A 721 10.21 12.47 -37.60
N SER A 722 10.87 11.53 -36.93
CA SER A 722 11.92 11.72 -35.89
C SER A 722 13.26 12.28 -36.36
N SER A 723 13.42 12.59 -37.66
CA SER A 723 14.67 13.12 -38.24
C SER A 723 14.58 14.61 -38.60
N ALA A 724 13.38 15.21 -38.55
CA ALA A 724 13.12 16.58 -38.97
C ALA A 724 13.28 17.62 -37.84
N ASP A 725 13.37 17.19 -36.58
CA ASP A 725 13.29 18.06 -35.41
C ASP A 725 14.48 19.04 -35.31
N GLN A 726 15.69 18.61 -35.68
CA GLN A 726 16.88 19.48 -35.65
C GLN A 726 16.91 20.55 -36.77
N LEU A 727 16.29 20.27 -37.93
CA LEU A 727 16.15 21.23 -39.03
C LEU A 727 15.05 22.25 -38.73
N LYS A 728 13.92 21.82 -38.14
CA LYS A 728 12.81 22.69 -37.76
C LYS A 728 13.12 23.59 -36.55
N LEU A 729 13.93 23.13 -35.60
CA LEU A 729 14.42 23.96 -34.49
C LEU A 729 15.31 25.12 -34.96
N LYS A 730 16.10 24.92 -36.02
CA LYS A 730 16.88 26.00 -36.65
C LYS A 730 15.96 27.03 -37.31
N ASP A 731 14.86 26.60 -37.91
CA ASP A 731 13.84 27.51 -38.47
C ASP A 731 13.07 28.29 -37.38
N LEU A 732 12.80 27.67 -36.22
CA LEU A 732 12.24 28.36 -35.04
C LEU A 732 13.20 29.39 -34.45
N SER A 733 14.51 29.13 -34.52
CA SER A 733 15.55 30.08 -34.07
C SER A 733 15.79 31.24 -35.05
N GLN A 734 15.07 31.30 -36.17
CA GLN A 734 15.13 32.47 -37.05
C GLN A 734 14.75 33.72 -36.26
N THR A 735 15.63 34.72 -36.32
CA THR A 735 15.61 35.94 -35.50
C THR A 735 14.25 36.64 -35.44
N GLN A 736 13.42 36.56 -36.49
CA GLN A 736 12.13 37.26 -36.52
C GLN A 736 11.09 36.72 -35.51
N HIS A 737 10.99 35.41 -35.29
CA HIS A 737 9.97 34.87 -34.39
C HIS A 737 10.33 35.11 -32.91
N VAL A 738 11.61 34.96 -32.57
CA VAL A 738 12.14 35.30 -31.24
C VAL A 738 12.03 36.80 -30.98
N GLN A 739 12.35 37.65 -31.97
CA GLN A 739 12.16 39.11 -31.87
C GLN A 739 10.69 39.49 -31.65
N HIS A 740 9.74 38.85 -32.32
CA HIS A 740 8.32 39.10 -32.06
C HIS A 740 7.92 38.72 -30.64
N MET A 741 8.43 37.62 -30.08
CA MET A 741 8.22 37.27 -28.67
C MET A 741 8.83 38.32 -27.74
N GLU A 742 10.09 38.70 -27.93
CA GLU A 742 10.76 39.74 -27.14
C GLU A 742 10.00 41.07 -27.17
N HIS A 743 9.44 41.45 -28.32
CA HIS A 743 8.60 42.63 -28.45
C HIS A 743 7.30 42.53 -27.65
N VAL A 744 6.62 41.37 -27.69
CA VAL A 744 5.41 41.13 -26.88
C VAL A 744 5.74 41.16 -25.39
N PHE A 745 6.86 40.58 -24.97
CA PHE A 745 7.31 40.62 -23.57
C PHE A 745 7.68 42.03 -23.11
N ALA A 746 8.41 42.79 -23.92
CA ALA A 746 8.77 44.17 -23.60
C ALA A 746 7.52 45.05 -23.48
N ALA A 747 6.53 44.87 -24.36
CA ALA A 747 5.24 45.54 -24.26
C ALA A 747 4.49 45.11 -23.00
N LEU A 748 4.42 43.81 -22.69
CA LEU A 748 3.77 43.29 -21.48
C LEU A 748 4.42 43.86 -20.20
N GLN A 749 5.76 43.92 -20.14
CA GLN A 749 6.48 44.55 -19.03
C GLN A 749 6.15 46.04 -18.89
N GLN A 750 6.01 46.76 -20.00
CA GLN A 750 5.60 48.17 -19.97
C GLN A 750 4.17 48.34 -19.43
N VAL A 751 3.23 47.49 -19.85
CA VAL A 751 1.84 47.60 -19.37
C VAL A 751 1.73 47.19 -17.90
N ILE A 752 2.42 46.12 -17.46
CA ILE A 752 2.50 45.76 -16.02
C ILE A 752 3.14 46.91 -15.21
N ALA A 753 4.19 47.54 -15.74
CA ALA A 753 4.81 48.69 -15.10
C ALA A 753 3.85 49.88 -14.99
N GLN A 754 2.97 50.12 -15.98
CA GLN A 754 2.02 51.23 -15.99
C GLN A 754 0.76 50.97 -15.14
N ALA A 755 0.30 49.72 -15.05
CA ALA A 755 -0.99 49.35 -14.49
C ALA A 755 -1.12 49.47 -12.95
N SER A 756 -0.02 49.44 -12.18
CA SER A 756 -0.12 49.45 -10.71
C SER A 756 -0.03 50.84 -10.09
N LYS A 757 -1.09 51.26 -9.37
CA LYS A 757 -1.10 52.43 -8.49
C LYS A 757 -0.66 52.14 -7.05
N ASP A 758 -0.53 50.87 -6.66
CA ASP A 758 -0.14 50.44 -5.30
C ASP A 758 1.22 49.71 -5.33
N PRO A 759 2.29 50.28 -4.74
CA PRO A 759 3.65 49.77 -4.87
C PRO A 759 3.87 48.34 -4.35
N GLN A 760 3.04 47.83 -3.42
CA GLN A 760 3.16 46.45 -2.93
C GLN A 760 2.59 45.41 -3.90
N GLN A 761 1.42 45.67 -4.51
CA GLN A 761 0.88 44.82 -5.59
C GLN A 761 1.78 44.84 -6.82
N ARG A 762 2.38 46.01 -7.14
CA ARG A 762 3.35 46.12 -8.25
C ARG A 762 4.53 45.16 -8.07
N GLN A 763 5.02 45.01 -6.84
CA GLN A 763 6.19 44.19 -6.55
C GLN A 763 5.88 42.69 -6.56
N GLN A 764 4.65 42.29 -6.24
CA GLN A 764 4.16 40.91 -6.34
C GLN A 764 3.81 40.48 -7.77
N SER A 765 3.24 41.38 -8.60
CA SER A 765 2.93 41.07 -10.00
C SER A 765 4.14 41.12 -10.94
N LEU A 766 5.23 41.78 -10.52
CA LEU A 766 6.52 41.80 -11.24
C LEU A 766 7.44 40.62 -10.89
N GLN A 767 7.24 39.98 -9.72
CA GLN A 767 7.94 38.75 -9.31
C GLN A 767 7.26 37.54 -9.94
#